data_AF-A0AAD8Z0R2-F1
#
_entry.id   AF-A0AAD8Z0R2-F1
#
_cell.length_a   1.000
_cell.length_b   1.000
_cell.length_c   1.000
_cell.angle_alpha   90.00
_cell.angle_beta   90.00
_cell.angle_gamma   90.00
#
_symmetry.space_group_name_H-M   'P 1'
#
loop_
_entity.id
_entity.type
_entity.pdbx_description
1 polymer ?
#
loop_
_entity_poly.entity_id
_entity_poly.type
_entity_poly.pdbx_seq_one_letter_code
_entity_poly.pdbx_strand_id
1 'polypeptide(L)'
;MLTHYQQVISKMRMFSVSHKTVFVVDHCPYMTESSRQQIECDMLTKSRAQGVIPLAPVSKSLWTCAVECSMEYCRILYDIYPTRKLVNYIVSDSEFHILNSWRQEDQSVQELMTALAAVGPPNPREDPECCSILHGLVAAVESLCKITEYQHEARTALVDLADRVANRGRIICLTNAKSDTHVRMLEDCVLETIQEQNKLAAGSDRLMPIQQCELVLVHIYPQGDDTLVSDRPKKEISSVLSSEVHSVRAGRHLASKLNVLVQQHFDLASTTITNIPMKPTLSVCEQEEQHANTSANYDVELLHHRDAHMEFIKSELHYCTGAYRISPVEVNSRPSSCLTNFLLNGRSVLLEQPRKSGSKVISHMLSCHGGEIFLHMLNSTRSTLEDPPSISEGCGGRVTDYRITDFGEFMRENRLTPFADMSVDAAGRPPIERAKAQLERHTRYWPMIISQTTIFNMQAVVPLANLIVKDTMTEDDVLTCQKTVYNLVDMERKNDPLPISTVGSRGKGPKRDEQYRIMWNELETLVKTHVGTSERHQQVLECIIACRSKPPEEEERKKRGRKREDKEDKTEKNGKELEEKMWTQDSDRLKGAMEREKEDQSESEVIKDSPDSPEPFNKKPRLATEEIQPLEKSKGPVSLFSLWTNRITQANSRKHQEFAGRINSVNNKAELYQHLKDENGLDVHENGKATR
;
A
#
# COMPACT_ATOMS: atom_id res chain seq x y z
N MET A 1 -4.06 15.61 7.86
CA MET A 1 -3.04 16.28 8.72
C MET A 1 -2.26 15.25 9.54
N LEU A 2 -2.91 14.29 10.20
CA LEU A 2 -2.25 13.11 10.80
C LEU A 2 -1.35 12.32 9.83
N THR A 3 -1.77 12.12 8.58
CA THR A 3 -0.95 11.48 7.52
C THR A 3 0.26 12.31 7.10
N HIS A 4 0.15 13.63 7.09
CA HIS A 4 1.27 14.52 6.75
C HIS A 4 2.23 14.67 7.94
N TYR A 5 1.72 14.74 9.17
CA TYR A 5 2.51 14.71 10.41
C TYR A 5 3.20 13.36 10.60
N GLN A 6 2.52 12.25 10.32
CA GLN A 6 3.12 10.91 10.29
C GLN A 6 4.14 10.78 9.17
N GLN A 7 3.92 11.37 7.99
CA GLN A 7 4.92 11.42 6.92
C GLN A 7 6.15 12.24 7.32
N VAL A 8 5.99 13.38 7.99
CA VAL A 8 7.11 14.23 8.42
C VAL A 8 7.88 13.59 9.57
N ILE A 9 7.20 13.00 10.57
CA ILE A 9 7.84 12.25 11.66
C ILE A 9 8.48 10.95 11.12
N SER A 10 7.84 10.27 10.17
CA SER A 10 8.41 9.11 9.47
C SER A 10 9.65 9.52 8.69
N LYS A 11 9.63 10.65 7.96
CA LYS A 11 10.78 11.18 7.22
C LYS A 11 11.93 11.65 8.11
N MET A 12 11.65 12.18 9.31
CA MET A 12 12.70 12.48 10.30
C MET A 12 13.29 11.22 10.95
N ARG A 13 12.49 10.14 11.08
CA ARG A 13 12.98 8.81 11.48
C ARG A 13 13.70 8.05 10.35
N MET A 14 13.54 8.46 9.08
CA MET A 14 14.13 7.76 7.93
C MET A 14 15.66 7.78 7.95
N PHE A 15 16.27 8.88 8.39
CA PHE A 15 17.72 9.08 8.41
C PHE A 15 18.30 8.99 9.83
N SER A 16 17.93 7.94 10.56
CA SER A 16 18.59 7.59 11.82
C SER A 16 19.99 7.05 11.57
N VAL A 17 20.74 6.77 12.65
CA VAL A 17 22.09 6.19 12.60
C VAL A 17 22.16 4.91 11.73
N SER A 18 21.08 4.13 11.67
CA SER A 18 21.05 2.90 10.88
C SER A 18 20.84 3.10 9.38
N HIS A 19 20.64 4.33 8.89
CA HIS A 19 20.53 4.60 7.46
C HIS A 19 21.85 4.33 6.72
N LYS A 20 22.98 4.77 7.29
CA LYS A 20 24.32 4.59 6.75
C LYS A 20 25.16 3.75 7.73
N THR A 21 25.59 2.58 7.30
CA THR A 21 26.58 1.77 8.03
C THR A 21 27.84 1.68 7.20
N VAL A 22 29.00 1.98 7.79
CA VAL A 22 30.30 1.79 7.14
C VAL A 22 31.03 0.68 7.86
N PHE A 23 31.37 -0.40 7.16
CA PHE A 23 32.33 -1.38 7.66
C PHE A 23 33.74 -0.93 7.31
N VAL A 24 34.64 -0.98 8.30
CA VAL A 24 36.07 -0.78 8.11
C VAL A 24 36.77 -2.04 8.60
N VAL A 25 37.36 -2.80 7.69
CA VAL A 25 38.01 -4.08 8.02
C VAL A 25 39.50 -3.97 7.74
N ASP A 26 40.26 -4.28 8.78
CA ASP A 26 41.71 -4.26 8.77
C ASP A 26 42.30 -5.37 7.90
N HIS A 27 43.20 -5.00 6.99
CA HIS A 27 43.93 -5.90 6.09
C HIS A 27 45.45 -5.80 6.29
N CYS A 28 45.89 -5.30 7.44
CA CYS A 28 47.31 -5.29 7.79
C CYS A 28 47.88 -6.72 7.96
N PRO A 29 49.21 -6.91 7.84
CA PRO A 29 49.87 -8.22 7.91
C PRO A 29 49.52 -9.06 9.15
N TYR A 30 49.30 -8.43 10.31
CA TYR A 30 48.94 -9.14 11.54
C TYR A 30 47.56 -9.81 11.48
N MET A 31 46.68 -9.39 10.57
CA MET A 31 45.37 -10.01 10.36
C MET A 31 45.47 -11.39 9.67
N THR A 32 46.67 -11.79 9.21
CA THR A 32 46.96 -13.17 8.76
C THR A 32 47.06 -14.17 9.90
N GLU A 33 47.15 -13.70 11.15
CA GLU A 33 47.29 -14.57 12.32
C GLU A 33 46.14 -15.58 12.39
N SER A 34 46.48 -16.82 12.76
CA SER A 34 45.50 -17.88 12.94
C SER A 34 44.54 -17.54 14.08
N SER A 35 43.24 -17.71 13.86
CA SER A 35 42.21 -17.67 14.91
C SER A 35 42.41 -18.74 15.98
N ARG A 36 43.21 -19.78 15.69
CA ARG A 36 43.43 -20.97 16.53
C ARG A 36 42.13 -21.72 16.88
N GLN A 37 41.04 -21.43 16.17
CA GLN A 37 39.84 -22.25 16.19
C GLN A 37 39.99 -23.37 15.16
N GLN A 38 40.07 -24.61 15.63
CA GLN A 38 40.17 -25.77 14.75
C GLN A 38 38.85 -26.04 14.02
N ILE A 39 38.95 -26.32 12.73
CA ILE A 39 37.86 -26.73 11.84
C ILE A 39 38.23 -28.11 11.31
N GLU A 40 37.40 -29.08 11.63
CA GLU A 40 37.52 -30.43 11.11
C GLU A 40 36.96 -30.47 9.68
N CYS A 41 37.84 -30.67 8.70
CA CYS A 41 37.44 -30.82 7.30
C CYS A 41 37.23 -32.29 6.90
N ASP A 42 37.60 -33.23 7.77
CA ASP A 42 37.52 -34.66 7.52
C ASP A 42 36.19 -35.23 8.05
N MET A 43 35.26 -35.53 7.13
CA MET A 43 33.91 -35.99 7.45
C MET A 43 33.83 -37.50 7.75
N LEU A 44 34.95 -38.24 7.67
CA LEU A 44 35.00 -39.70 7.79
C LEU A 44 35.60 -40.14 9.13
N THR A 45 34.87 -39.93 10.23
CA THR A 45 35.38 -40.16 11.59
C THR A 45 35.05 -41.54 12.18
N LYS A 46 34.14 -42.35 11.61
CA LYS A 46 33.70 -43.62 12.25
C LYS A 46 33.82 -44.92 11.45
N SER A 47 34.03 -44.89 10.13
CA SER A 47 34.27 -46.11 9.33
C SER A 47 35.53 -45.94 8.49
N ARG A 48 36.68 -46.19 9.10
CA ARG A 48 37.94 -46.27 8.36
C ARG A 48 38.34 -47.73 8.22
N ALA A 49 38.60 -48.14 6.98
CA ALA A 49 39.48 -49.26 6.72
C ALA A 49 40.84 -48.97 7.37
N GLN A 50 41.46 -49.98 7.99
CA GLN A 50 42.80 -49.85 8.59
C GLN A 50 43.77 -49.25 7.56
N GLY A 51 44.40 -48.10 7.89
CA GLY A 51 45.47 -47.50 7.08
C GLY A 51 45.24 -46.07 6.55
N VAL A 52 44.10 -45.41 6.81
CA VAL A 52 43.85 -44.03 6.32
C VAL A 52 44.12 -42.98 7.41
N ILE A 53 45.08 -42.09 7.17
CA ILE A 53 45.49 -40.98 8.06
C ILE A 53 44.49 -39.81 7.92
N PRO A 54 43.98 -39.23 9.03
CA PRO A 54 43.03 -38.12 8.97
C PRO A 54 43.69 -36.86 8.43
N LEU A 55 42.93 -36.05 7.71
CA LEU A 55 43.39 -34.70 7.38
C LEU A 55 43.53 -33.88 8.67
N ALA A 56 44.64 -33.16 8.80
CA ALA A 56 44.86 -32.28 9.93
C ALA A 56 43.79 -31.16 9.94
N PRO A 57 43.27 -30.79 11.12
CA PRO A 57 42.33 -29.68 11.22
C PRO A 57 43.01 -28.38 10.78
N VAL A 58 42.24 -27.50 10.17
CA VAL A 58 42.70 -26.17 9.72
C VAL A 58 42.08 -25.08 10.58
N SER A 59 42.68 -23.90 10.58
CA SER A 59 42.14 -22.72 11.22
C SER A 59 42.09 -21.55 10.25
N LYS A 60 41.05 -20.73 10.40
CA LYS A 60 40.89 -19.48 9.64
C LYS A 60 41.81 -18.40 10.20
N SER A 61 42.22 -17.43 9.39
CA SER A 61 42.89 -16.22 9.88
C SER A 61 41.91 -15.26 10.54
N LEU A 62 42.41 -14.27 11.29
CA LEU A 62 41.59 -13.19 11.85
C LEU A 62 40.84 -12.42 10.74
N TRP A 63 41.52 -12.14 9.62
CA TRP A 63 40.91 -11.55 8.42
C TRP A 63 39.72 -12.37 7.92
N THR A 64 39.90 -13.67 7.69
CA THR A 64 38.82 -14.53 7.19
C THR A 64 37.64 -14.54 8.15
N CYS A 65 37.88 -14.61 9.47
CA CYS A 65 36.81 -14.52 10.46
C CYS A 65 36.07 -13.17 10.41
N ALA A 66 36.79 -12.05 10.27
CA ALA A 66 36.19 -10.72 10.19
C ALA A 66 35.30 -10.55 8.95
N VAL A 67 35.79 -11.00 7.79
CA VAL A 67 35.05 -10.96 6.53
C VAL A 67 33.81 -11.85 6.59
N GLU A 68 33.92 -13.10 7.01
CA GLU A 68 32.76 -14.01 7.10
C GLU A 68 31.66 -13.45 8.01
N CYS A 69 32.03 -12.92 9.18
CA CYS A 69 31.05 -12.44 10.15
C CYS A 69 30.38 -11.13 9.71
N SER A 70 31.12 -10.24 9.04
CA SER A 70 30.56 -8.98 8.50
C SER A 70 29.69 -9.23 7.26
N MET A 71 30.01 -10.21 6.43
CA MET A 71 29.14 -10.61 5.32
C MET A 71 27.83 -11.23 5.81
N GLU A 72 27.87 -12.03 6.87
CA GLU A 72 26.64 -12.57 7.49
C GLU A 72 25.77 -11.46 8.11
N TYR A 73 26.41 -10.44 8.72
CA TYR A 73 25.71 -9.23 9.16
C TYR A 73 24.99 -8.54 7.98
N CYS A 74 25.68 -8.34 6.85
CA CYS A 74 25.11 -7.73 5.65
C CYS A 74 23.97 -8.58 5.05
N ARG A 75 24.10 -9.91 5.03
CA ARG A 75 23.05 -10.82 4.56
C ARG A 75 21.76 -10.66 5.36
N ILE A 76 21.86 -10.71 6.69
CA ILE A 76 20.70 -10.51 7.58
C ILE A 76 20.06 -9.14 7.34
N LEU A 77 20.88 -8.10 7.20
CA LEU A 77 20.42 -6.75 6.93
C LEU A 77 19.64 -6.65 5.62
N TYR A 78 20.17 -7.16 4.52
CA TYR A 78 19.55 -7.05 3.20
C TYR A 78 18.28 -7.89 3.06
N ASP A 79 18.20 -9.05 3.72
CA ASP A 79 16.95 -9.85 3.76
C ASP A 79 15.81 -9.07 4.44
N ILE A 80 16.10 -8.38 5.55
CA ILE A 80 15.08 -7.68 6.35
C ILE A 80 14.77 -6.31 5.75
N TYR A 81 15.80 -5.61 5.25
CA TYR A 81 15.73 -4.26 4.71
C TYR A 81 16.33 -4.19 3.31
N PRO A 82 15.55 -4.58 2.27
CA PRO A 82 16.04 -4.55 0.89
C PRO A 82 16.27 -3.13 0.36
N THR A 83 15.80 -2.10 1.06
CA THR A 83 15.99 -0.69 0.67
C THR A 83 16.25 0.19 1.89
N ARG A 84 16.85 1.37 1.65
CA ARG A 84 17.01 2.48 2.63
C ARG A 84 17.95 2.22 3.82
N LYS A 85 18.45 1.00 4.00
CA LYS A 85 19.51 0.67 4.96
C LYS A 85 20.74 0.30 4.15
N LEU A 86 21.68 1.23 4.08
CA LEU A 86 22.81 1.16 3.16
C LEU A 86 24.09 0.83 3.92
N VAL A 87 24.96 0.06 3.25
CA VAL A 87 26.28 -0.32 3.73
C VAL A 87 27.35 0.16 2.77
N ASN A 88 28.40 0.78 3.32
CA ASN A 88 29.64 1.03 2.60
C ASN A 88 30.75 0.18 3.20
N TYR A 89 31.43 -0.63 2.39
CA TYR A 89 32.42 -1.58 2.87
C TYR A 89 33.82 -1.11 2.48
N ILE A 90 34.68 -0.90 3.48
CA ILE A 90 36.03 -0.36 3.33
C ILE A 90 37.04 -1.36 3.90
N VAL A 91 38.07 -1.64 3.14
CA VAL A 91 39.24 -2.41 3.58
C VAL A 91 40.42 -1.46 3.76
N SER A 92 41.23 -1.66 4.81
CA SER A 92 42.33 -0.75 5.17
C SER A 92 43.63 -1.50 5.36
N ASP A 93 44.66 -1.14 4.60
CA ASP A 93 46.02 -1.66 4.66
C ASP A 93 47.03 -0.50 4.63
N SER A 94 47.97 -0.47 3.66
CA SER A 94 48.81 0.69 3.35
C SER A 94 48.03 1.85 2.74
N GLU A 95 46.84 1.59 2.20
CA GLU A 95 45.85 2.58 1.78
C GLU A 95 44.44 2.14 2.21
N PHE A 96 43.40 2.74 1.61
CA PHE A 96 42.01 2.33 1.83
C PHE A 96 41.35 1.92 0.51
N HIS A 97 40.52 0.89 0.56
CA HIS A 97 39.80 0.34 -0.60
C HIS A 97 38.30 0.36 -0.31
N ILE A 98 37.57 1.24 -0.99
CA ILE A 98 36.10 1.29 -0.90
C ILE A 98 35.52 0.30 -1.92
N LEU A 99 34.81 -0.72 -1.45
CA LEU A 99 34.38 -1.85 -2.30
C LEU A 99 33.03 -1.64 -3.00
N ASN A 100 32.21 -0.71 -2.51
CA ASN A 100 30.89 -0.41 -3.07
C ASN A 100 30.51 1.05 -2.79
N SER A 101 29.34 1.54 -3.24
CA SER A 101 28.87 2.90 -2.97
C SER A 101 27.56 2.95 -2.16
N TRP A 102 27.00 4.16 -2.00
CA TRP A 102 25.71 4.38 -1.35
C TRP A 102 24.49 4.12 -2.27
N ARG A 103 24.71 3.67 -3.51
CA ARG A 103 23.61 3.36 -4.43
C ARG A 103 22.92 2.07 -4.02
N GLN A 104 21.62 1.99 -4.28
CA GLN A 104 20.83 0.81 -3.92
C GLN A 104 21.22 -0.43 -4.75
N GLU A 105 21.70 -0.24 -5.98
CA GLU A 105 22.19 -1.30 -6.86
C GLU A 105 23.45 -2.01 -6.29
N ASP A 106 24.32 -1.25 -5.62
CA ASP A 106 25.57 -1.74 -5.02
C ASP A 106 25.38 -2.49 -3.68
N GLN A 107 24.13 -2.64 -3.21
CA GLN A 107 23.82 -3.28 -1.92
C GLN A 107 23.67 -4.79 -2.08
N SER A 108 24.75 -5.45 -2.49
CA SER A 108 24.76 -6.86 -2.86
C SER A 108 25.90 -7.62 -2.16
N VAL A 109 25.56 -8.70 -1.43
CA VAL A 109 26.58 -9.58 -0.85
C VAL A 109 27.42 -10.25 -1.94
N GLN A 110 26.81 -10.59 -3.09
CA GLN A 110 27.53 -11.23 -4.19
C GLN A 110 28.62 -10.33 -4.77
N GLU A 111 28.31 -9.04 -4.97
CA GLU A 111 29.27 -8.07 -5.49
C GLU A 111 30.35 -7.76 -4.46
N LEU A 112 29.98 -7.59 -3.19
CA LEU A 112 30.94 -7.41 -2.09
C LEU A 112 31.89 -8.60 -1.96
N MET A 113 31.39 -9.83 -2.02
CA MET A 113 32.22 -11.04 -1.99
C MET A 113 33.16 -11.11 -3.20
N THR A 114 32.72 -10.66 -4.38
CA THR A 114 33.56 -10.58 -5.57
C THR A 114 34.68 -9.56 -5.39
N ALA A 115 34.37 -8.38 -4.84
CA ALA A 115 35.36 -7.34 -4.54
C ALA A 115 36.37 -7.80 -3.46
N LEU A 116 35.89 -8.45 -2.39
CA LEU A 116 36.74 -9.03 -1.34
C LEU A 116 37.66 -10.13 -1.87
N ALA A 117 37.17 -10.95 -2.79
CA ALA A 117 38.00 -11.96 -3.46
C ALA A 117 39.10 -11.33 -4.33
N ALA A 118 38.84 -10.17 -4.94
CA ALA A 118 39.83 -9.41 -5.71
C ALA A 118 40.91 -8.77 -4.81
N VAL A 119 40.53 -8.31 -3.61
CA VAL A 119 41.49 -7.84 -2.59
C VAL A 119 42.36 -8.98 -2.05
N GLY A 120 41.76 -10.16 -1.82
CA GLY A 120 42.47 -11.34 -1.34
C GLY A 120 42.85 -11.30 0.15
N PRO A 121 43.65 -12.25 0.65
CA PRO A 121 44.12 -12.26 2.03
C PRO A 121 45.23 -11.21 2.27
N PRO A 122 45.39 -10.72 3.51
CA PRO A 122 46.49 -9.83 3.87
C PRO A 122 47.85 -10.46 3.54
N ASN A 123 48.80 -9.64 3.10
CA ASN A 123 50.14 -10.12 2.77
C ASN A 123 51.02 -10.20 4.03
N PRO A 124 51.47 -11.38 4.49
CA PRO A 124 52.31 -11.50 5.68
C PRO A 124 53.69 -10.84 5.55
N ARG A 125 54.11 -10.49 4.32
CA ARG A 125 55.44 -9.92 4.00
C ARG A 125 55.42 -8.41 3.77
N GLU A 126 54.25 -7.79 3.79
CA GLU A 126 54.14 -6.33 3.65
C GLU A 126 54.66 -5.65 4.92
N ASP A 127 55.20 -4.43 4.75
CA ASP A 127 55.80 -3.68 5.85
C ASP A 127 54.70 -3.20 6.84
N PRO A 128 54.69 -3.70 8.09
CA PRO A 128 53.67 -3.31 9.06
C PRO A 128 53.71 -1.83 9.45
N GLU A 129 54.81 -1.11 9.19
CA GLU A 129 54.90 0.33 9.49
C GLU A 129 54.12 1.18 8.49
N CYS A 130 53.90 0.67 7.27
CA CYS A 130 53.14 1.35 6.23
C CYS A 130 51.64 1.08 6.31
N CYS A 131 51.21 0.02 7.01
CA CYS A 131 49.81 -0.38 7.09
C CYS A 131 49.13 0.14 8.37
N SER A 132 47.93 0.70 8.22
CA SER A 132 47.16 1.18 9.36
C SER A 132 45.66 1.16 9.10
N ILE A 133 44.89 0.80 10.12
CA ILE A 133 43.43 0.90 10.11
C ILE A 133 42.93 2.36 10.02
N LEU A 134 43.80 3.33 10.29
CA LEU A 134 43.47 4.76 10.25
C LEU A 134 43.05 5.21 8.85
N HIS A 135 43.64 4.67 7.78
CA HIS A 135 43.29 5.03 6.40
C HIS A 135 41.80 4.77 6.13
N GLY A 136 41.32 3.59 6.51
CA GLY A 136 39.92 3.20 6.38
C GLY A 136 38.99 3.98 7.32
N LEU A 137 39.42 4.33 8.52
CA LEU A 137 38.63 5.16 9.44
C LEU A 137 38.42 6.58 8.90
N VAL A 138 39.46 7.19 8.31
CA VAL A 138 39.35 8.49 7.63
C VAL A 138 38.38 8.39 6.45
N ALA A 139 38.57 7.39 5.58
CA ALA A 139 37.70 7.14 4.44
C ALA A 139 36.24 6.87 4.85
N ALA A 140 36.01 6.24 5.99
CA ALA A 140 34.67 6.00 6.52
C ALA A 140 33.95 7.29 6.91
N VAL A 141 34.66 8.22 7.56
CA VAL A 141 34.11 9.54 7.89
C VAL A 141 33.81 10.33 6.62
N GLU A 142 34.72 10.33 5.64
CA GLU A 142 34.50 10.97 4.34
C GLU A 142 33.29 10.36 3.61
N SER A 143 33.14 9.04 3.66
CA SER A 143 32.01 8.34 3.05
C SER A 143 30.68 8.72 3.72
N LEU A 144 30.64 8.87 5.04
CA LEU A 144 29.44 9.32 5.76
C LEU A 144 28.99 10.73 5.37
N CYS A 145 29.92 11.62 4.98
CA CYS A 145 29.60 12.96 4.46
C CYS A 145 28.96 12.94 3.07
N LYS A 146 29.15 11.89 2.26
CA LYS A 146 28.57 11.77 0.92
C LYS A 146 27.06 11.57 1.00
N ILE A 147 26.31 12.25 0.13
CA ILE A 147 24.82 12.21 0.11
C ILE A 147 24.34 10.90 -0.53
N THR A 148 23.36 10.24 0.09
CA THR A 148 22.70 9.05 -0.51
C THR A 148 21.59 9.47 -1.47
N GLU A 149 21.18 8.60 -2.38
CA GLU A 149 20.05 8.87 -3.30
C GLU A 149 18.78 9.23 -2.53
N TYR A 150 18.50 8.54 -1.43
CA TYR A 150 17.36 8.82 -0.56
C TYR A 150 17.45 10.17 0.14
N GLN A 151 18.63 10.56 0.63
CA GLN A 151 18.84 11.88 1.23
C GLN A 151 18.71 12.99 0.17
N HIS A 152 19.23 12.77 -1.03
CA HIS A 152 19.11 13.71 -2.14
C HIS A 152 17.63 13.90 -2.56
N GLU A 153 16.89 12.80 -2.76
CA GLU A 153 15.46 12.83 -3.05
C GLU A 153 14.68 13.58 -1.97
N ALA A 154 14.98 13.30 -0.69
CA ALA A 154 14.32 13.98 0.42
C ALA A 154 14.61 15.49 0.47
N ARG A 155 15.84 15.91 0.16
CA ARG A 155 16.21 17.34 0.08
C ARG A 155 15.47 18.03 -1.07
N THR A 156 15.43 17.41 -2.24
CA THR A 156 14.76 17.97 -3.44
C THR A 156 13.24 18.02 -3.28
N ALA A 157 12.63 17.01 -2.65
CA ALA A 157 11.18 16.97 -2.41
C ALA A 157 10.70 17.91 -1.29
N LEU A 158 11.61 18.40 -0.44
CA LEU A 158 11.33 19.24 0.72
C LEU A 158 12.02 20.59 0.58
N VAL A 159 11.80 21.31 -0.53
CA VAL A 159 12.52 22.57 -0.85
C VAL A 159 12.56 23.56 0.34
N ASP A 160 11.47 23.71 1.09
CA ASP A 160 11.41 24.64 2.26
C ASP A 160 11.89 24.02 3.60
N LEU A 161 12.20 22.72 3.62
CA LEU A 161 12.58 21.94 4.81
C LEU A 161 13.83 21.08 4.56
N ALA A 162 14.61 21.37 3.52
CA ALA A 162 15.77 20.60 3.11
C ALA A 162 16.83 20.51 4.23
N ASP A 163 16.96 21.57 5.03
CA ASP A 163 17.85 21.64 6.19
C ASP A 163 17.43 20.70 7.34
N ARG A 164 16.24 20.10 7.28
CA ARG A 164 15.77 19.11 8.26
C ARG A 164 16.16 17.68 7.91
N VAL A 165 16.79 17.44 6.76
CA VAL A 165 17.31 16.12 6.39
C VAL A 165 18.57 15.84 7.20
N ALA A 166 18.47 14.89 8.14
CA ALA A 166 19.60 14.50 8.97
C ALA A 166 20.59 13.60 8.21
N ASN A 167 21.87 13.73 8.56
CA ASN A 167 22.97 12.86 8.17
C ASN A 167 23.58 12.21 9.41
N ARG A 168 23.16 10.96 9.64
CA ARG A 168 23.63 10.14 10.76
C ARG A 168 24.13 8.82 10.22
N GLY A 169 25.10 8.22 10.89
CA GLY A 169 25.67 6.95 10.46
C GLY A 169 26.42 6.21 11.54
N ARG A 170 26.75 4.97 11.24
CA ARG A 170 27.53 4.08 12.09
C ARG A 170 28.80 3.64 11.37
N ILE A 171 29.91 3.59 12.09
CA ILE A 171 31.16 2.98 11.64
C ILE A 171 31.38 1.72 12.48
N ILE A 172 31.51 0.56 11.84
CA ILE A 172 31.85 -0.71 12.48
C ILE A 172 33.26 -1.08 12.03
N CYS A 173 34.22 -0.97 12.95
CA CYS A 173 35.63 -1.19 12.68
C CYS A 173 36.07 -2.54 13.25
N LEU A 174 36.55 -3.45 12.39
CA LEU A 174 37.03 -4.78 12.74
C LEU A 174 38.56 -4.82 12.61
N THR A 175 39.28 -4.93 13.73
CA THR A 175 40.75 -4.84 13.76
C THR A 175 41.33 -5.63 14.94
N ASN A 176 42.64 -5.87 14.94
CA ASN A 176 43.39 -6.35 16.10
C ASN A 176 44.15 -5.17 16.76
N ALA A 177 43.47 -4.45 17.64
CA ALA A 177 44.10 -3.36 18.41
C ALA A 177 45.11 -3.85 19.47
N LYS A 178 46.19 -3.07 19.69
CA LYS A 178 47.31 -3.43 20.60
C LYS A 178 47.00 -3.25 22.10
N SER A 179 46.22 -2.23 22.47
CA SER A 179 45.91 -1.88 23.87
C SER A 179 44.75 -0.87 23.94
N ASP A 180 44.20 -0.65 25.13
CA ASP A 180 43.21 0.42 25.36
C ASP A 180 43.72 1.83 24.97
N THR A 181 45.02 2.09 25.07
CA THR A 181 45.61 3.36 24.63
C THR A 181 45.57 3.49 23.10
N HIS A 182 45.82 2.39 22.38
CA HIS A 182 45.67 2.36 20.93
C HIS A 182 44.21 2.59 20.53
N VAL A 183 43.25 1.97 21.24
CA VAL A 183 41.82 2.17 21.00
C VAL A 183 41.42 3.64 21.16
N ARG A 184 41.88 4.33 22.22
CA ARG A 184 41.61 5.76 22.42
C ARG A 184 42.18 6.63 21.28
N MET A 185 43.38 6.31 20.80
CA MET A 185 43.97 6.99 19.64
C MET A 185 43.07 6.86 18.39
N LEU A 186 42.47 5.69 18.15
CA LEU A 186 41.52 5.49 17.04
C LEU A 186 40.26 6.35 17.22
N GLU A 187 39.72 6.41 18.44
CA GLU A 187 38.55 7.25 18.77
C GLU A 187 38.83 8.74 18.55
N ASP A 188 39.97 9.21 19.02
CA ASP A 188 40.40 10.61 18.89
C ASP A 188 40.60 10.97 17.41
N CYS A 189 41.25 10.09 16.63
CA CYS A 189 41.43 10.29 15.19
C CYS A 189 40.09 10.39 14.44
N VAL A 190 39.12 9.51 14.75
CA VAL A 190 37.78 9.59 14.15
C VAL A 190 37.09 10.90 14.53
N LEU A 191 37.21 11.32 15.79
CA LEU A 191 36.61 12.58 16.25
C LEU A 191 37.20 13.79 15.52
N GLU A 192 38.53 13.89 15.44
CA GLU A 192 39.23 14.97 14.74
C GLU A 192 38.84 15.00 13.26
N THR A 193 38.81 13.83 12.61
CA THR A 193 38.41 13.71 11.21
C THR A 193 36.96 14.15 11.00
N ILE A 194 36.03 13.79 11.89
CA ILE A 194 34.62 14.25 11.81
C ILE A 194 34.55 15.77 11.91
N GLN A 195 35.32 16.39 12.81
CA GLN A 195 35.33 17.84 12.97
C GLN A 195 35.87 18.55 11.73
N GLU A 196 36.93 18.03 11.11
CA GLU A 196 37.49 18.57 9.87
C GLU A 196 36.53 18.40 8.69
N GLN A 197 36.02 17.18 8.48
CA GLN A 197 35.10 16.88 7.39
C GLN A 197 33.77 17.62 7.51
N ASN A 198 33.27 17.87 8.73
CA ASN A 198 32.08 18.69 8.93
C ASN A 198 32.29 20.15 8.53
N LYS A 199 33.49 20.71 8.73
CA LYS A 199 33.82 22.07 8.25
C LYS A 199 33.82 22.12 6.72
N LEU A 200 34.40 21.12 6.07
CA LEU A 200 34.40 21.00 4.61
C LEU A 200 32.99 20.80 4.06
N ALA A 201 32.18 19.96 4.70
CA ALA A 201 30.81 19.67 4.29
C ALA A 201 29.88 20.88 4.45
N ALA A 202 30.11 21.75 5.44
CA ALA A 202 29.33 22.98 5.61
C ALA A 202 29.47 23.96 4.44
N GLY A 203 30.58 23.90 3.70
CA GLY A 203 30.84 24.74 2.52
C GLY A 203 30.57 24.07 1.17
N SER A 204 29.94 22.88 1.15
CA SER A 204 29.78 22.07 -0.06
C SER A 204 28.33 21.68 -0.30
N ASP A 205 27.84 21.88 -1.53
CA ASP A 205 26.48 21.46 -1.92
C ASP A 205 26.36 19.94 -2.10
N ARG A 206 27.48 19.23 -2.23
CA ARG A 206 27.54 17.79 -2.52
C ARG A 206 27.79 16.92 -1.29
N LEU A 207 28.05 17.53 -0.14
CA LEU A 207 28.31 16.85 1.13
C LEU A 207 27.25 17.26 2.15
N MET A 208 27.18 16.50 3.24
CA MET A 208 26.34 16.83 4.38
C MET A 208 27.14 16.65 5.68
N PRO A 209 27.12 17.63 6.59
CA PRO A 209 27.77 17.50 7.88
C PRO A 209 27.13 16.35 8.67
N ILE A 210 27.95 15.53 9.31
CA ILE A 210 27.56 14.43 10.16
C ILE A 210 27.03 15.00 11.48
N GLN A 211 25.73 14.86 11.74
CA GLN A 211 25.15 15.29 13.02
C GLN A 211 25.29 14.24 14.13
N GLN A 212 25.38 12.96 13.78
CA GLN A 212 25.55 11.88 14.76
C GLN A 212 26.28 10.69 14.13
N CYS A 213 27.33 10.22 14.81
CA CYS A 213 28.12 9.05 14.45
C CYS A 213 28.21 8.07 15.63
N GLU A 214 27.98 6.78 15.37
CA GLU A 214 28.27 5.70 16.31
C GLU A 214 29.48 4.91 15.83
N LEU A 215 30.55 4.87 16.62
CA LEU A 215 31.75 4.11 16.33
C LEU A 215 31.77 2.81 17.16
N VAL A 216 31.66 1.68 16.49
CA VAL A 216 31.70 0.34 17.06
C VAL A 216 33.05 -0.27 16.74
N LEU A 217 33.96 -0.27 17.73
CA LEU A 217 35.29 -0.87 17.60
C LEU A 217 35.24 -2.32 18.08
N VAL A 218 35.48 -3.26 17.18
CA VAL A 218 35.54 -4.69 17.50
C VAL A 218 37.00 -5.14 17.42
N HIS A 219 37.61 -5.32 18.59
CA HIS A 219 38.93 -5.91 18.73
C HIS A 219 38.82 -7.43 18.62
N ILE A 220 39.43 -8.00 17.58
CA ILE A 220 39.40 -9.43 17.27
C ILE A 220 40.76 -10.04 17.62
N TYR A 221 40.76 -11.10 18.43
CA TYR A 221 42.00 -11.79 18.83
C TYR A 221 41.89 -13.32 18.77
N PRO A 222 43.02 -14.05 18.65
CA PRO A 222 43.03 -15.51 18.57
C PRO A 222 42.46 -16.21 19.81
N GLN A 223 42.08 -17.48 19.67
CA GLN A 223 41.72 -18.30 20.83
C GLN A 223 42.95 -18.59 21.70
N GLY A 224 42.75 -18.55 23.02
CA GLY A 224 43.79 -18.85 24.02
C GLY A 224 44.67 -17.66 24.40
N ASP A 225 44.56 -16.52 23.71
CA ASP A 225 45.31 -15.31 24.04
C ASP A 225 44.55 -14.45 25.07
N ASP A 226 45.31 -13.81 25.95
CA ASP A 226 44.84 -12.71 26.78
C ASP A 226 44.91 -11.40 25.98
N THR A 227 44.00 -10.46 26.27
CA THR A 227 43.92 -9.18 25.57
C THR A 227 44.19 -8.01 26.51
N LEU A 228 44.86 -6.98 25.98
CA LEU A 228 45.08 -5.68 26.64
C LEU A 228 44.00 -4.65 26.27
N VAL A 229 42.95 -5.09 25.58
CA VAL A 229 41.80 -4.28 25.17
C VAL A 229 40.57 -4.72 25.94
N SER A 230 40.00 -3.81 26.71
CA SER A 230 38.84 -4.07 27.55
C SER A 230 37.52 -3.74 26.84
N ASP A 231 36.47 -4.53 27.12
CA ASP A 231 35.12 -4.20 26.68
C ASP A 231 34.68 -2.86 27.30
N ARG A 232 34.11 -1.99 26.47
CA ARG A 232 33.57 -0.71 26.91
C ARG A 232 32.16 -0.51 26.35
N PRO A 233 31.14 -0.33 27.20
CA PRO A 233 29.81 -0.03 26.72
C PRO A 233 29.80 1.32 26.01
N LYS A 234 28.74 1.55 25.24
CA LYS A 234 28.51 2.82 24.53
C LYS A 234 28.69 4.02 25.44
N LYS A 235 29.61 4.89 25.06
CA LYS A 235 29.97 6.13 25.76
C LYS A 235 29.95 7.29 24.76
N GLU A 236 29.37 8.42 25.15
CA GLU A 236 29.54 9.67 24.40
C GLU A 236 30.98 10.17 24.54
N ILE A 237 31.65 10.34 23.40
CA ILE A 237 32.98 10.95 23.30
C ILE A 237 32.85 12.45 23.01
N SER A 238 31.87 12.82 22.17
CA SER A 238 31.50 14.20 21.87
C SER A 238 30.01 14.32 21.58
N SER A 239 29.53 15.54 21.29
CA SER A 239 28.12 15.77 20.88
C SER A 239 27.75 15.12 19.53
N VAL A 240 28.76 14.71 18.75
CA VAL A 240 28.56 14.07 17.43
C VAL A 240 28.96 12.60 17.48
N LEU A 241 29.98 12.23 18.26
CA LEU A 241 30.54 10.88 18.29
C LEU A 241 30.22 10.16 19.61
N SER A 242 29.62 8.98 19.49
CA SER A 242 29.58 8.00 20.56
C SER A 242 30.36 6.76 20.14
N SER A 243 31.05 6.11 21.08
CA SER A 243 31.84 4.91 20.79
C SER A 243 31.57 3.79 21.79
N GLU A 244 31.61 2.56 21.29
CA GLU A 244 31.64 1.33 22.06
C GLU A 244 32.77 0.42 21.58
N VAL A 245 33.33 -0.36 22.50
CA VAL A 245 34.47 -1.25 22.23
C VAL A 245 34.10 -2.65 22.67
N HIS A 246 34.30 -3.61 21.77
CA HIS A 246 34.02 -5.02 22.01
C HIS A 246 35.30 -5.82 21.82
N SER A 247 35.71 -6.54 22.86
CA SER A 247 36.88 -7.43 22.84
C SER A 247 36.40 -8.86 22.65
N VAL A 248 36.66 -9.44 21.47
CA VAL A 248 36.01 -10.69 21.05
C VAL A 248 37.00 -11.67 20.44
N ARG A 249 36.93 -12.93 20.90
CA ARG A 249 37.67 -14.03 20.29
C ARG A 249 37.21 -14.25 18.84
N ALA A 250 38.15 -14.54 17.94
CA ALA A 250 37.85 -14.85 16.55
C ALA A 250 36.95 -16.10 16.38
N GLY A 251 36.38 -16.22 15.18
CA GLY A 251 35.52 -17.33 14.79
C GLY A 251 34.12 -17.26 15.43
N ARG A 252 33.66 -18.34 16.06
CA ARG A 252 32.24 -18.44 16.53
C ARG A 252 31.79 -17.31 17.48
N HIS A 253 32.69 -16.78 18.30
CA HIS A 253 32.34 -15.72 19.26
C HIS A 253 32.17 -14.38 18.54
N LEU A 254 33.00 -14.11 17.53
CA LEU A 254 32.85 -12.95 16.66
C LEU A 254 31.53 -13.01 15.88
N ALA A 255 31.19 -14.17 15.32
CA ALA A 255 29.92 -14.38 14.62
C ALA A 255 28.72 -14.10 15.54
N SER A 256 28.73 -14.67 16.75
CA SER A 256 27.69 -14.44 17.76
C SER A 256 27.60 -12.96 18.15
N LYS A 257 28.75 -12.28 18.32
CA LYS A 257 28.75 -10.85 18.65
C LYS A 257 28.17 -9.98 17.53
N LEU A 258 28.57 -10.20 16.27
CA LEU A 258 28.04 -9.44 15.14
C LEU A 258 26.54 -9.74 14.93
N ASN A 259 26.09 -10.95 15.22
CA ASN A 259 24.67 -11.28 15.23
C ASN A 259 23.89 -10.48 16.31
N VAL A 260 24.44 -10.35 17.53
CA VAL A 260 23.83 -9.48 18.55
C VAL A 260 23.85 -8.01 18.13
N LEU A 261 24.96 -7.56 17.54
CA LEU A 261 25.09 -6.18 17.07
C LEU A 261 24.07 -5.87 15.96
N VAL A 262 23.89 -6.73 14.95
CA VAL A 262 22.88 -6.46 13.90
C VAL A 262 21.47 -6.34 14.47
N GLN A 263 21.14 -7.13 15.50
CA GLN A 263 19.86 -7.02 16.19
C GLN A 263 19.68 -5.68 16.89
N GLN A 264 20.69 -5.22 17.64
CA GLN A 264 20.67 -3.93 18.32
C GLN A 264 20.67 -2.75 17.35
N HIS A 265 21.45 -2.88 16.28
CA HIS A 265 21.71 -1.85 15.29
C HIS A 265 20.47 -1.52 14.44
N PHE A 266 19.58 -2.48 14.24
CA PHE A 266 18.40 -2.37 13.39
C PHE A 266 17.10 -2.76 14.08
N ASP A 267 17.06 -2.73 15.41
CA ASP A 267 15.84 -3.01 16.18
C ASP A 267 15.20 -4.35 15.81
N LEU A 268 16.02 -5.40 15.68
CA LEU A 268 15.53 -6.74 15.35
C LEU A 268 15.13 -7.50 16.62
N ALA A 269 14.19 -8.41 16.45
CA ALA A 269 13.84 -9.45 17.39
C ALA A 269 14.09 -10.83 16.76
N SER A 270 14.17 -11.83 17.63
CA SER A 270 14.33 -13.24 17.24
C SER A 270 13.06 -14.02 17.57
N THR A 271 12.60 -14.82 16.61
CA THR A 271 11.54 -15.82 16.79
C THR A 271 12.11 -17.21 16.53
N THR A 272 12.03 -18.08 17.52
CA THR A 272 12.34 -19.52 17.36
C THR A 272 11.08 -20.30 17.05
N ILE A 273 11.03 -20.92 15.89
CA ILE A 273 9.96 -21.82 15.46
C ILE A 273 10.35 -23.21 15.88
N THR A 274 9.50 -23.85 16.68
CA THR A 274 9.74 -25.19 17.20
C THR A 274 8.84 -26.22 16.54
N ASN A 275 9.07 -27.50 16.84
CA ASN A 275 8.23 -28.61 16.38
C ASN A 275 8.13 -28.72 14.85
N ILE A 276 9.20 -28.39 14.12
CA ILE A 276 9.24 -28.58 12.66
C ILE A 276 9.46 -30.07 12.37
N PRO A 277 8.49 -30.79 11.81
CA PRO A 277 8.61 -32.23 11.60
C PRO A 277 9.50 -32.50 10.40
N MET A 278 10.58 -33.25 10.60
CA MET A 278 11.49 -33.65 9.53
C MET A 278 11.83 -35.13 9.60
N LYS A 279 12.10 -35.73 8.43
CA LYS A 279 12.72 -37.06 8.37
C LYS A 279 14.15 -36.96 8.93
N PRO A 280 14.55 -37.76 9.91
CA PRO A 280 15.92 -37.74 10.42
C PRO A 280 16.89 -38.12 9.30
N THR A 281 18.04 -37.45 9.26
CA THR A 281 19.18 -37.93 8.48
C THR A 281 19.95 -38.85 9.41
N LEU A 282 19.56 -40.11 9.43
CA LEU A 282 20.44 -41.16 9.92
C LEU A 282 21.62 -41.21 8.95
N SER A 283 22.84 -41.27 9.48
CA SER A 283 23.98 -41.67 8.68
C SER A 283 23.69 -43.06 8.06
N VAL A 284 24.28 -43.39 6.91
CA VAL A 284 24.04 -44.67 6.20
C VAL A 284 24.20 -45.90 7.11
N CYS A 285 24.99 -45.79 8.19
CA CYS A 285 25.20 -46.86 9.17
C CYS A 285 24.16 -46.92 10.30
N GLU A 286 23.43 -45.84 10.61
CA GLU A 286 22.37 -45.87 11.63
C GLU A 286 21.02 -46.35 11.07
N GLN A 287 20.96 -46.65 9.76
CA GLN A 287 19.78 -47.27 9.14
C GLN A 287 19.56 -48.72 9.59
N GLU A 288 20.57 -49.42 10.12
CA GLU A 288 20.43 -50.83 10.50
C GLU A 288 19.86 -51.05 11.91
N GLU A 289 19.88 -50.04 12.81
CA GLU A 289 19.45 -50.22 14.22
C GLU A 289 18.21 -49.44 14.67
N GLN A 290 17.60 -48.58 13.83
CA GLN A 290 16.38 -47.86 14.22
C GLN A 290 15.29 -47.90 13.16
N HIS A 291 14.10 -48.32 13.57
CA HIS A 291 12.89 -48.35 12.73
C HIS A 291 12.65 -47.00 12.04
N ALA A 292 12.39 -47.04 10.74
CA ALA A 292 12.22 -45.91 9.82
C ALA A 292 11.02 -44.96 10.07
N ASN A 293 10.53 -44.84 11.31
CA ASN A 293 9.31 -44.11 11.69
C ASN A 293 9.50 -43.00 12.76
N THR A 294 10.72 -42.64 13.15
CA THR A 294 10.94 -41.57 14.14
C THR A 294 11.09 -40.21 13.45
N SER A 295 10.06 -39.36 13.45
CA SER A 295 10.22 -37.94 13.08
C SER A 295 10.94 -37.19 14.22
N ALA A 296 12.00 -36.46 13.92
CA ALA A 296 12.64 -35.56 14.87
C ALA A 296 12.11 -34.13 14.67
N ASN A 297 11.90 -33.43 15.78
CA ASN A 297 11.53 -32.02 15.79
C ASN A 297 12.79 -31.17 15.82
N TYR A 298 12.84 -30.17 14.94
CA TYR A 298 13.92 -29.21 14.88
C TYR A 298 13.38 -27.80 15.11
N ASP A 299 14.27 -26.94 15.59
CA ASP A 299 13.99 -25.54 15.83
C ASP A 299 14.70 -24.68 14.78
N VAL A 300 14.06 -23.60 14.36
CA VAL A 300 14.62 -22.62 13.42
C VAL A 300 14.48 -21.22 14.01
N GLU A 301 15.60 -20.52 14.12
CA GLU A 301 15.64 -19.14 14.58
C GLU A 301 15.56 -18.16 13.39
N LEU A 302 14.61 -17.22 13.46
CA LEU A 302 14.40 -16.17 12.47
C LEU A 302 14.56 -14.79 13.10
N LEU A 303 15.30 -13.91 12.45
CA LEU A 303 15.38 -12.49 12.79
C LEU A 303 14.39 -11.68 11.95
N HIS A 304 13.79 -10.66 12.54
CA HIS A 304 12.88 -9.72 11.88
C HIS A 304 12.79 -8.42 12.68
N HIS A 305 12.15 -7.39 12.14
CA HIS A 305 11.92 -6.15 12.90
C HIS A 305 11.12 -6.45 14.19
N ARG A 306 11.50 -5.81 15.31
CA ARG A 306 10.90 -6.03 16.64
C ARG A 306 9.39 -5.77 16.72
N ASP A 307 8.90 -4.85 15.90
CA ASP A 307 7.47 -4.52 15.81
C ASP A 307 6.59 -5.73 15.50
N ALA A 308 7.13 -6.81 14.94
CA ALA A 308 6.40 -8.07 14.78
C ALA A 308 5.94 -8.68 16.12
N HIS A 309 6.52 -8.27 17.25
CA HIS A 309 6.11 -8.70 18.59
C HIS A 309 5.41 -7.60 19.38
N MET A 310 5.16 -6.44 18.76
CA MET A 310 4.35 -5.42 19.41
C MET A 310 2.87 -5.81 19.29
N GLU A 311 2.21 -6.04 20.43
CA GLU A 311 0.76 -6.17 20.47
C GLU A 311 0.11 -4.83 20.10
N PHE A 312 -0.28 -4.68 18.84
CA PHE A 312 -1.11 -3.57 18.41
C PHE A 312 -2.58 -3.86 18.71
N ILE A 313 -3.12 -3.19 19.73
CA ILE A 313 -4.56 -2.99 19.90
C ILE A 313 -5.01 -1.96 18.86
N LYS A 314 -5.10 -2.34 17.58
CA LYS A 314 -5.73 -1.52 16.55
C LYS A 314 -6.85 -2.29 15.89
N SER A 315 -8.06 -1.93 16.32
CA SER A 315 -9.30 -2.23 15.61
C SER A 315 -9.31 -1.40 14.33
N GLU A 316 -9.27 -2.08 13.19
CA GLU A 316 -10.17 -1.87 12.04
C GLU A 316 -9.65 -2.67 10.82
N LEU A 317 -10.42 -3.70 10.46
CA LEU A 317 -10.51 -4.35 9.14
C LEU A 317 -9.47 -5.37 8.65
N HIS A 318 -8.41 -5.74 9.39
CA HIS A 318 -7.49 -6.77 8.92
C HIS A 318 -7.23 -7.88 9.95
N TYR A 319 -7.35 -9.15 9.52
CA TYR A 319 -6.85 -10.30 10.29
C TYR A 319 -5.33 -10.26 10.48
N CYS A 320 -4.62 -9.50 9.63
CA CYS A 320 -3.18 -9.25 9.70
C CYS A 320 -2.91 -7.78 10.08
N THR A 321 -2.33 -7.52 11.24
CA THR A 321 -2.05 -6.15 11.73
C THR A 321 -0.71 -5.58 11.25
N GLY A 322 0.18 -6.44 10.74
CA GLY A 322 1.42 -6.04 10.06
C GLY A 322 2.15 -7.26 9.52
N ALA A 323 3.06 -7.03 8.56
CA ALA A 323 3.87 -8.07 7.94
C ALA A 323 5.33 -7.60 7.86
N TYR A 324 6.26 -8.42 8.35
CA TYR A 324 7.67 -8.09 8.45
C TYR A 324 8.52 -9.12 7.74
N ARG A 325 9.51 -8.67 6.96
CA ARG A 325 10.49 -9.58 6.36
C ARG A 325 11.30 -10.29 7.44
N ILE A 326 11.68 -11.52 7.14
CA ILE A 326 12.47 -12.37 8.04
C ILE A 326 13.82 -12.70 7.40
N SER A 327 14.80 -13.00 8.24
CA SER A 327 16.06 -13.63 7.83
C SER A 327 16.38 -14.80 8.77
N PRO A 328 16.57 -16.04 8.29
CA PRO A 328 16.99 -17.14 9.15
C PRO A 328 18.41 -16.90 9.68
N VAL A 329 18.67 -17.17 10.95
CA VAL A 329 20.02 -17.02 11.55
C VAL A 329 21.01 -18.01 10.93
N GLU A 330 20.59 -19.27 10.77
CA GLU A 330 21.39 -20.30 10.12
C GLU A 330 20.76 -20.68 8.77
N VAL A 331 20.92 -19.83 7.76
CA VAL A 331 20.23 -19.97 6.46
C VAL A 331 20.49 -21.32 5.77
N ASN A 332 21.72 -21.85 5.89
CA ASN A 332 22.15 -23.10 5.25
C ASN A 332 21.94 -24.34 6.13
N SER A 333 21.40 -24.20 7.35
CA SER A 333 21.08 -25.38 8.16
C SER A 333 19.93 -26.15 7.52
N ARG A 334 19.95 -27.47 7.69
CA ARG A 334 18.91 -28.35 7.12
C ARG A 334 17.51 -27.96 7.62
N PRO A 335 17.29 -27.67 8.92
CA PRO A 335 15.98 -27.22 9.39
C PRO A 335 15.51 -25.92 8.74
N SER A 336 16.38 -24.90 8.66
CA SER A 336 16.06 -23.62 8.03
C SER A 336 15.74 -23.80 6.55
N SER A 337 16.56 -24.57 5.83
CA SER A 337 16.36 -24.87 4.41
C SER A 337 15.03 -25.56 4.13
N CYS A 338 14.64 -26.52 4.97
CA CYS A 338 13.35 -27.20 4.81
C CYS A 338 12.19 -26.24 5.04
N LEU A 339 12.26 -25.39 6.08
CA LEU A 339 11.23 -24.40 6.37
C LEU A 339 11.11 -23.35 5.26
N THR A 340 12.23 -22.75 4.83
CA THR A 340 12.22 -21.70 3.81
C THR A 340 11.74 -22.23 2.47
N ASN A 341 12.21 -23.40 2.01
CA ASN A 341 11.74 -23.99 0.77
C ASN A 341 10.26 -24.38 0.82
N PHE A 342 9.76 -24.83 1.98
CA PHE A 342 8.34 -25.09 2.17
C PHE A 342 7.49 -23.83 1.96
N LEU A 343 7.95 -22.68 2.47
CA LEU A 343 7.30 -21.38 2.31
C LEU A 343 7.41 -20.87 0.87
N LEU A 344 8.59 -20.96 0.26
CA LEU A 344 8.85 -20.54 -1.12
C LEU A 344 8.00 -21.30 -2.15
N ASN A 345 7.61 -22.54 -1.84
CA ASN A 345 6.66 -23.33 -2.65
C ASN A 345 5.19 -22.83 -2.56
N GLY A 346 4.93 -21.70 -1.90
CA GLY A 346 3.61 -21.06 -1.82
C GLY A 346 2.73 -21.54 -0.67
N ARG A 347 3.25 -22.38 0.24
CA ARG A 347 2.52 -22.79 1.45
C ARG A 347 2.77 -21.79 2.57
N SER A 348 1.80 -21.65 3.47
CA SER A 348 1.92 -20.79 4.66
C SER A 348 1.94 -21.65 5.93
N VAL A 349 2.59 -21.15 6.99
CA VAL A 349 2.72 -21.82 8.28
C VAL A 349 2.09 -20.94 9.36
N LEU A 350 1.13 -21.48 10.12
CA LEU A 350 0.54 -20.79 11.27
C LEU A 350 1.38 -21.06 12.52
N LEU A 351 1.65 -20.02 13.30
CA LEU A 351 2.48 -20.09 14.49
C LEU A 351 1.61 -19.99 15.76
N GLU A 352 1.63 -21.07 16.54
CA GLU A 352 0.96 -21.19 17.83
C GLU A 352 1.88 -20.69 18.95
N GLN A 353 1.37 -19.81 19.80
CA GLN A 353 2.07 -19.39 21.02
C GLN A 353 1.67 -20.32 22.18
N PRO A 354 2.63 -21.01 22.84
CA PRO A 354 2.31 -21.85 23.99
C PRO A 354 1.84 -20.99 25.17
N ARG A 355 0.64 -21.28 25.72
CA ARG A 355 0.11 -20.63 26.93
C ARG A 355 0.01 -21.62 28.09
N LYS A 356 0.27 -21.13 29.31
CA LYS A 356 0.20 -21.93 30.56
C LYS A 356 -1.19 -22.53 30.83
N SER A 357 -2.26 -21.97 30.26
CA SER A 357 -3.66 -22.33 30.51
C SER A 357 -4.24 -23.39 29.58
N GLY A 358 -3.44 -24.02 28.69
CA GLY A 358 -3.91 -25.06 27.76
C GLY A 358 -4.73 -24.57 26.56
N SER A 359 -5.08 -23.28 26.50
CA SER A 359 -5.71 -22.65 25.33
C SER A 359 -4.67 -22.32 24.26
N LYS A 360 -4.85 -22.84 23.05
CA LYS A 360 -3.99 -22.57 21.90
C LYS A 360 -4.32 -21.23 21.26
N VAL A 361 -3.31 -20.41 21.00
CA VAL A 361 -3.49 -19.11 20.35
C VAL A 361 -2.56 -19.01 19.15
N ILE A 362 -3.16 -18.88 17.97
CA ILE A 362 -2.42 -18.58 16.74
C ILE A 362 -2.21 -17.07 16.73
N SER A 363 -0.95 -16.66 16.77
CA SER A 363 -0.57 -15.24 16.86
C SER A 363 0.12 -14.73 15.60
N HIS A 364 0.74 -15.61 14.83
CA HIS A 364 1.49 -15.23 13.64
C HIS A 364 1.30 -16.23 12.51
N MET A 365 1.67 -15.82 11.30
CA MET A 365 1.74 -16.67 10.12
C MET A 365 2.97 -16.34 9.29
N LEU A 366 3.70 -17.35 8.84
CA LEU A 366 4.74 -17.20 7.83
C LEU A 366 4.14 -17.46 6.45
N SER A 367 4.41 -16.56 5.51
CA SER A 367 3.94 -16.67 4.14
C SER A 367 4.95 -16.07 3.16
N CYS A 368 4.98 -16.61 1.95
CA CYS A 368 5.83 -16.12 0.87
C CYS A 368 5.02 -15.26 -0.10
N HIS A 369 5.56 -14.10 -0.46
CA HIS A 369 5.01 -13.20 -1.47
C HIS A 369 6.11 -12.90 -2.49
N GLY A 370 5.98 -13.43 -3.71
CA GLY A 370 6.92 -13.12 -4.80
C GLY A 370 8.36 -13.58 -4.56
N GLY A 371 8.58 -14.62 -3.76
CA GLY A 371 9.91 -15.12 -3.40
C GLY A 371 10.48 -14.54 -2.09
N GLU A 372 9.79 -13.58 -1.48
CA GLU A 372 10.16 -13.00 -0.19
C GLU A 372 9.28 -13.57 0.93
N ILE A 373 9.88 -13.87 2.09
CA ILE A 373 9.17 -14.47 3.22
C ILE A 373 8.84 -13.40 4.26
N PHE A 374 7.58 -13.38 4.70
CA PHE A 374 7.07 -12.44 5.69
C PHE A 374 6.48 -13.16 6.91
N LEU A 375 6.74 -12.59 8.08
CA LEU A 375 6.05 -12.87 9.33
C LEU A 375 4.86 -11.92 9.47
N HIS A 376 3.67 -12.47 9.30
CA HIS A 376 2.39 -11.77 9.49
C HIS A 376 1.98 -11.85 10.95
N MET A 377 1.66 -10.69 11.55
CA MET A 377 1.03 -10.60 12.86
C MET A 377 -0.47 -10.80 12.72
N LEU A 378 -1.03 -11.79 13.41
CA LEU A 378 -2.45 -12.09 13.39
C LEU A 378 -3.14 -11.55 14.65
N ASN A 379 -4.39 -11.10 14.51
CA ASN A 379 -5.18 -10.74 15.68
C ASN A 379 -5.58 -12.00 16.47
N SER A 380 -5.04 -12.12 17.68
CA SER A 380 -5.34 -13.22 18.60
C SER A 380 -6.48 -12.90 19.58
N THR A 381 -6.94 -11.65 19.60
CA THR A 381 -8.02 -11.20 20.49
C THR A 381 -9.38 -11.37 19.85
N ARG A 382 -10.41 -11.45 20.69
CA ARG A 382 -11.81 -11.50 20.24
C ARG A 382 -12.08 -10.30 19.33
N SER A 383 -12.61 -10.56 18.13
CA SER A 383 -12.91 -9.49 17.18
C SER A 383 -14.03 -8.61 17.74
N THR A 384 -13.87 -7.29 17.67
CA THR A 384 -14.98 -6.36 17.93
C THR A 384 -16.07 -6.43 16.84
N LEU A 385 -15.81 -7.16 15.76
CA LEU A 385 -16.73 -7.44 14.66
C LEU A 385 -17.25 -8.89 14.69
N GLU A 386 -17.04 -9.61 15.80
CA GLU A 386 -17.72 -10.88 16.02
C GLU A 386 -19.24 -10.64 16.13
N ASP A 387 -20.02 -11.58 15.61
CA ASP A 387 -21.49 -11.50 15.52
C ASP A 387 -22.00 -10.22 14.81
N PRO A 388 -21.63 -9.98 13.54
CA PRO A 388 -22.13 -8.83 12.81
C PRO A 388 -23.66 -8.90 12.63
N PRO A 389 -24.36 -7.76 12.53
CA PRO A 389 -25.80 -7.74 12.26
C PRO A 389 -26.15 -8.57 11.02
N SER A 390 -27.27 -9.31 11.10
CA SER A 390 -27.70 -10.13 9.98
C SER A 390 -27.98 -9.28 8.73
N ILE A 391 -27.44 -9.71 7.59
CA ILE A 391 -27.70 -9.07 6.29
C ILE A 391 -29.20 -9.05 5.99
N SER A 392 -29.94 -10.09 6.39
CA SER A 392 -31.39 -10.21 6.14
C SER A 392 -32.25 -9.21 6.91
N GLU A 393 -31.72 -8.67 8.01
CA GLU A 393 -32.39 -7.69 8.87
C GLU A 393 -32.01 -6.25 8.51
N GLY A 394 -30.91 -6.07 7.79
CA GLY A 394 -30.41 -4.78 7.33
C GLY A 394 -31.14 -4.22 6.11
N CYS A 395 -30.66 -3.07 5.62
CA CYS A 395 -31.17 -2.43 4.41
C CYS A 395 -31.02 -3.37 3.19
N GLY A 396 -32.13 -3.67 2.52
CA GLY A 396 -32.14 -4.60 1.38
C GLY A 396 -32.16 -6.08 1.76
N GLY A 397 -32.10 -6.42 3.05
CA GLY A 397 -32.07 -7.83 3.50
C GLY A 397 -33.31 -8.66 3.16
N ARG A 398 -34.42 -8.01 2.84
CA ARG A 398 -35.68 -8.65 2.40
C ARG A 398 -35.78 -8.84 0.88
N VAL A 399 -34.84 -8.29 0.12
CA VAL A 399 -34.78 -8.46 -1.35
C VAL A 399 -34.19 -9.84 -1.63
N THR A 400 -34.91 -10.65 -2.40
CA THR A 400 -34.58 -12.07 -2.62
C THR A 400 -33.95 -12.35 -3.98
N ASP A 401 -34.00 -11.40 -4.91
CA ASP A 401 -33.68 -11.59 -6.32
C ASP A 401 -32.49 -10.72 -6.77
N TYR A 402 -31.49 -10.54 -5.90
CA TYR A 402 -30.24 -9.87 -6.28
C TYR A 402 -29.53 -10.58 -7.43
N ARG A 403 -28.95 -9.80 -8.35
CA ARG A 403 -28.13 -10.28 -9.47
C ARG A 403 -26.70 -10.62 -9.03
N ILE A 404 -26.57 -11.51 -8.04
CA ILE A 404 -25.28 -11.86 -7.40
C ILE A 404 -24.32 -12.49 -8.43
N THR A 405 -24.81 -13.40 -9.27
CA THR A 405 -24.00 -14.07 -10.29
C THR A 405 -23.42 -13.07 -11.29
N ASP A 406 -24.27 -12.21 -11.85
CA ASP A 406 -23.87 -11.19 -12.83
C ASP A 406 -22.91 -10.16 -12.21
N PHE A 407 -23.13 -9.76 -10.95
CA PHE A 407 -22.18 -8.88 -10.26
C PHE A 407 -20.84 -9.58 -9.99
N GLY A 408 -20.86 -10.89 -9.72
CA GLY A 408 -19.65 -11.70 -9.59
C GLY A 408 -18.85 -11.80 -10.90
N GLU A 409 -19.52 -11.86 -12.04
CA GLU A 409 -18.90 -11.75 -13.37
C GLU A 409 -18.30 -10.36 -13.60
N PHE A 410 -19.07 -9.31 -13.32
CA PHE A 410 -18.60 -7.93 -13.35
C PHE A 410 -17.33 -7.74 -12.51
N MET A 411 -17.27 -8.29 -11.29
CA MET A 411 -16.06 -8.25 -10.45
C MET A 411 -14.87 -8.97 -11.10
N ARG A 412 -15.10 -10.10 -11.76
CA ARG A 412 -14.05 -10.89 -12.43
C ARG A 412 -13.45 -10.16 -13.63
N GLU A 413 -14.29 -9.48 -14.40
CA GLU A 413 -13.92 -8.68 -15.57
C GLU A 413 -13.18 -7.40 -15.20
N ASN A 414 -13.40 -6.88 -13.99
CA ASN A 414 -12.79 -5.66 -13.48
C ASN A 414 -11.68 -5.92 -12.44
N ARG A 415 -11.03 -7.09 -12.51
CA ARG A 415 -9.86 -7.39 -11.66
C ARG A 415 -8.69 -6.47 -12.02
N LEU A 416 -8.03 -5.96 -10.99
CA LEU A 416 -6.82 -5.16 -11.17
C LEU A 416 -5.65 -6.05 -11.56
N THR A 417 -4.80 -5.54 -12.44
CA THR A 417 -3.50 -6.13 -12.79
C THR A 417 -2.40 -5.09 -12.55
N PRO A 418 -1.24 -5.49 -12.00
CA PRO A 418 -0.07 -4.60 -11.95
C PRO A 418 0.37 -4.20 -13.36
N PHE A 419 0.76 -2.94 -13.52
CA PHE A 419 1.42 -2.42 -14.73
C PHE A 419 2.85 -2.05 -14.36
N ALA A 420 3.84 -2.63 -15.05
CA ALA A 420 5.26 -2.47 -14.72
C ALA A 420 5.78 -1.05 -15.00
N ASP A 421 5.30 -0.43 -16.08
CA ASP A 421 5.64 0.94 -16.44
C ASP A 421 4.57 1.91 -15.92
N MET A 422 5.01 3.12 -15.56
CA MET A 422 4.17 4.32 -15.43
C MET A 422 3.61 4.77 -16.79
N SER A 423 3.16 3.81 -17.60
CA SER A 423 2.46 4.02 -18.85
C SER A 423 1.15 4.74 -18.56
N VAL A 424 1.16 6.03 -18.85
CA VAL A 424 -0.06 6.82 -18.94
C VAL A 424 -0.76 6.45 -20.24
N ASP A 425 -2.10 6.51 -20.25
CA ASP A 425 -2.83 6.39 -21.52
C ASP A 425 -2.61 7.62 -22.41
N ALA A 426 -3.20 7.60 -23.61
CA ALA A 426 -3.17 8.72 -24.55
C ALA A 426 -3.73 10.04 -23.95
N ALA A 427 -4.47 9.98 -22.84
CA ALA A 427 -5.03 11.11 -22.11
C ALA A 427 -4.23 11.47 -20.85
N GLY A 428 -3.04 10.87 -20.64
CA GLY A 428 -2.18 11.16 -19.49
C GLY A 428 -2.65 10.52 -18.17
N ARG A 429 -3.62 9.59 -18.19
CA ARG A 429 -4.21 9.01 -16.98
C ARG A 429 -3.42 7.80 -16.49
N PRO A 430 -3.18 7.68 -15.17
CA PRO A 430 -2.52 6.50 -14.60
C PRO A 430 -3.45 5.27 -14.62
N PRO A 431 -2.91 4.04 -14.57
CA PRO A 431 -3.69 2.80 -14.64
C PRO A 431 -4.87 2.71 -13.65
N ILE A 432 -4.69 3.20 -12.42
CA ILE A 432 -5.75 3.16 -11.41
C ILE A 432 -6.94 4.07 -11.76
N GLU A 433 -6.70 5.22 -12.36
CA GLU A 433 -7.76 6.13 -12.79
C GLU A 433 -8.49 5.59 -14.02
N ARG A 434 -7.78 4.86 -14.90
CA ARG A 434 -8.40 4.12 -16.00
C ARG A 434 -9.35 3.04 -15.47
N ALA A 435 -8.94 2.28 -14.45
CA ALA A 435 -9.78 1.27 -13.82
C ALA A 435 -11.02 1.89 -13.17
N LYS A 436 -10.88 3.02 -12.46
CA LYS A 436 -12.04 3.75 -11.90
C LYS A 436 -12.98 4.26 -12.99
N ALA A 437 -12.46 4.84 -14.07
CA ALA A 437 -13.26 5.30 -15.21
C ALA A 437 -14.00 4.14 -15.89
N GLN A 438 -13.38 2.95 -15.96
CA GLN A 438 -14.04 1.75 -16.44
C GLN A 438 -15.22 1.36 -15.55
N LEU A 439 -15.05 1.31 -14.22
CA LEU A 439 -16.13 1.02 -13.28
C LEU A 439 -17.28 2.04 -13.37
N GLU A 440 -16.95 3.33 -13.53
CA GLU A 440 -17.95 4.38 -13.75
C GLU A 440 -18.81 4.06 -14.98
N ARG A 441 -18.18 3.83 -16.14
CA ARG A 441 -18.88 3.50 -17.38
C ARG A 441 -19.74 2.26 -17.25
N HIS A 442 -19.17 1.16 -16.77
CA HIS A 442 -19.87 -0.13 -16.69
C HIS A 442 -21.03 -0.12 -15.69
N THR A 443 -21.11 0.92 -14.85
CA THR A 443 -22.15 1.02 -13.82
C THR A 443 -23.12 2.20 -14.02
N ARG A 444 -23.11 2.86 -15.18
CA ARG A 444 -24.09 3.91 -15.52
C ARG A 444 -25.53 3.41 -15.55
N TYR A 445 -25.73 2.20 -16.08
CA TYR A 445 -27.01 1.49 -16.03
C TYR A 445 -26.77 0.03 -15.58
N TRP A 446 -26.87 -0.22 -14.27
CA TRP A 446 -26.64 -1.53 -13.68
C TRP A 446 -27.73 -1.88 -12.64
N PRO A 447 -28.88 -2.42 -13.08
CA PRO A 447 -29.96 -2.85 -12.18
C PRO A 447 -29.47 -3.94 -11.23
N MET A 448 -29.69 -3.77 -9.92
CA MET A 448 -29.12 -4.66 -8.88
C MET A 448 -29.94 -5.92 -8.63
N ILE A 449 -31.21 -5.95 -9.04
CA ILE A 449 -32.13 -7.06 -8.83
C ILE A 449 -32.71 -7.53 -10.17
N ILE A 450 -33.01 -8.82 -10.27
CA ILE A 450 -33.49 -9.47 -11.48
C ILE A 450 -34.82 -8.85 -11.93
N SER A 451 -35.68 -8.49 -10.98
CA SER A 451 -36.99 -7.89 -11.27
C SER A 451 -36.95 -6.46 -11.81
N GLN A 452 -35.83 -5.75 -11.72
CA GLN A 452 -35.69 -4.36 -12.20
C GLN A 452 -35.24 -4.26 -13.66
N THR A 453 -34.92 -5.39 -14.30
CA THR A 453 -34.41 -5.41 -15.66
C THR A 453 -35.10 -6.47 -16.49
N THR A 454 -35.33 -6.16 -17.76
CA THR A 454 -35.77 -7.11 -18.79
C THR A 454 -34.60 -7.44 -19.69
N ILE A 455 -33.86 -6.42 -20.15
CA ILE A 455 -32.81 -6.58 -21.15
C ILE A 455 -31.62 -7.41 -20.64
N PHE A 456 -31.25 -7.32 -19.36
CA PHE A 456 -30.15 -8.11 -18.82
C PHE A 456 -30.54 -9.56 -18.49
N ASN A 457 -31.83 -9.87 -18.48
CA ASN A 457 -32.32 -11.25 -18.39
C ASN A 457 -32.41 -11.93 -19.77
N MET A 458 -32.09 -11.21 -20.86
CA MET A 458 -32.17 -11.70 -22.23
C MET A 458 -30.79 -12.00 -22.82
N GLN A 459 -30.52 -13.27 -23.14
CA GLN A 459 -29.28 -13.67 -23.82
C GLN A 459 -29.10 -12.99 -25.19
N ALA A 460 -30.19 -12.65 -25.87
CA ALA A 460 -30.16 -11.93 -27.14
C ALA A 460 -29.51 -10.54 -27.04
N VAL A 461 -29.54 -9.90 -25.86
CA VAL A 461 -29.03 -8.53 -25.65
C VAL A 461 -27.57 -8.51 -25.20
N VAL A 462 -27.03 -9.61 -24.67
CA VAL A 462 -25.66 -9.72 -24.13
C VAL A 462 -24.59 -9.15 -25.08
N PRO A 463 -24.60 -9.44 -26.40
CA PRO A 463 -23.58 -8.90 -27.30
C PRO A 463 -23.60 -7.37 -27.37
N LEU A 464 -24.78 -6.73 -27.32
CA LEU A 464 -24.88 -5.27 -27.31
C LEU A 464 -24.48 -4.71 -25.95
N ALA A 465 -24.99 -5.29 -24.86
CA ALA A 465 -24.76 -4.81 -23.50
C ALA A 465 -23.26 -4.80 -23.12
N ASN A 466 -22.50 -5.81 -23.56
CA ASN A 466 -21.05 -5.89 -23.28
C ASN A 466 -20.22 -4.92 -24.14
N LEU A 467 -20.71 -4.54 -25.31
CA LEU A 467 -19.97 -3.68 -26.24
C LEU A 467 -20.23 -2.19 -25.98
N ILE A 468 -21.46 -1.83 -25.61
CA ILE A 468 -21.86 -0.42 -25.45
C ILE A 468 -21.19 0.30 -24.27
N VAL A 469 -20.59 -0.45 -23.34
CA VAL A 469 -19.88 0.07 -22.16
C VAL A 469 -18.39 0.37 -22.42
N LYS A 470 -17.87 0.02 -23.60
CA LYS A 470 -16.48 0.24 -23.99
C LYS A 470 -16.17 1.75 -24.16
N ASP A 471 -14.89 2.11 -23.99
CA ASP A 471 -14.43 3.49 -24.23
C ASP A 471 -14.45 3.87 -25.72
N THR A 472 -14.25 2.88 -26.60
CA THR A 472 -14.28 3.03 -28.05
C THR A 472 -14.86 1.76 -28.67
N MET A 473 -15.63 1.90 -29.75
CA MET A 473 -16.21 0.78 -30.50
C MET A 473 -15.52 0.64 -31.86
N THR A 474 -15.29 -0.59 -32.33
CA THR A 474 -14.87 -0.89 -33.70
C THR A 474 -16.07 -0.90 -34.68
N GLU A 475 -15.83 -1.00 -35.99
CA GLU A 475 -16.93 -1.16 -36.95
C GLU A 475 -17.65 -2.50 -36.77
N ASP A 476 -16.89 -3.56 -36.45
CA ASP A 476 -17.43 -4.88 -36.12
C ASP A 476 -18.27 -4.85 -34.83
N ASP A 477 -17.86 -4.06 -33.82
CA ASP A 477 -18.64 -3.87 -32.60
C ASP A 477 -20.00 -3.22 -32.94
N VAL A 478 -20.01 -2.17 -33.78
CA VAL A 478 -21.24 -1.49 -34.22
C VAL A 478 -22.14 -2.46 -35.00
N LEU A 479 -21.57 -3.22 -35.94
CA LEU A 479 -22.32 -4.23 -36.70
C LEU A 479 -22.95 -5.29 -35.79
N THR A 480 -22.22 -5.71 -34.75
CA THR A 480 -22.73 -6.66 -33.75
C THR A 480 -23.90 -6.06 -32.97
N CYS A 481 -23.79 -4.80 -32.53
CA CYS A 481 -24.91 -4.11 -31.89
C CYS A 481 -26.12 -3.99 -32.82
N GLN A 482 -25.94 -3.62 -34.09
CA GLN A 482 -27.02 -3.53 -35.07
C GLN A 482 -27.70 -4.89 -35.31
N LYS A 483 -26.91 -5.97 -35.44
CA LYS A 483 -27.45 -7.35 -35.53
C LYS A 483 -28.30 -7.70 -34.31
N THR A 484 -27.85 -7.35 -33.10
CA THR A 484 -28.65 -7.54 -31.88
C THR A 484 -29.97 -6.77 -31.97
N VAL A 485 -29.97 -5.52 -32.43
CA VAL A 485 -31.21 -4.72 -32.60
C VAL A 485 -32.16 -5.38 -33.61
N TYR A 486 -31.66 -5.83 -34.77
CA TYR A 486 -32.50 -6.50 -35.77
C TYR A 486 -33.07 -7.83 -35.26
N ASN A 487 -32.31 -8.59 -34.48
CA ASN A 487 -32.81 -9.81 -33.85
C ASN A 487 -33.97 -9.50 -32.88
N LEU A 488 -33.90 -8.39 -32.13
CA LEU A 488 -34.99 -7.97 -31.24
C LEU A 488 -36.24 -7.56 -32.01
N VAL A 489 -36.09 -6.91 -33.16
CA VAL A 489 -37.22 -6.60 -34.07
C VAL A 489 -37.88 -7.89 -34.57
N ASP A 490 -37.09 -8.90 -34.93
CA ASP A 490 -37.62 -10.18 -35.36
C ASP A 490 -38.32 -10.95 -34.23
N MET A 491 -37.82 -10.85 -32.99
CA MET A 491 -38.50 -11.39 -31.81
C MET A 491 -39.85 -10.69 -31.57
N GLU A 492 -39.92 -9.36 -31.69
CA GLU A 492 -41.17 -8.59 -31.58
C GLU A 492 -42.18 -8.98 -32.66
N ARG A 493 -41.72 -9.12 -33.91
CA ARG A 493 -42.57 -9.57 -35.04
C ARG A 493 -43.14 -10.98 -34.83
N LYS A 494 -42.35 -11.88 -34.24
CA LYS A 494 -42.78 -13.25 -33.88
C LYS A 494 -43.60 -13.29 -32.60
N ASN A 495 -43.67 -12.18 -31.87
CA ASN A 495 -44.36 -12.05 -30.59
C ASN A 495 -43.79 -13.00 -29.50
N ASP A 496 -42.47 -13.20 -29.54
CA ASP A 496 -41.74 -14.11 -28.65
C ASP A 496 -41.86 -13.68 -27.17
N PRO A 497 -41.82 -14.63 -26.21
CA PRO A 497 -41.86 -14.30 -24.79
C PRO A 497 -40.62 -13.57 -24.28
N LEU A 498 -40.85 -12.51 -23.49
CA LEU A 498 -39.80 -11.78 -22.76
C LEU A 498 -39.79 -12.15 -21.27
N PRO A 499 -38.60 -12.20 -20.63
CA PRO A 499 -38.43 -12.52 -19.22
C PRO A 499 -38.73 -11.31 -18.32
N ILE A 500 -39.97 -10.80 -18.36
CA ILE A 500 -40.39 -9.67 -17.53
C ILE A 500 -40.88 -10.18 -16.18
N SER A 501 -40.36 -9.58 -15.11
CA SER A 501 -40.79 -9.89 -13.75
C SER A 501 -42.20 -9.36 -13.48
N THR A 502 -43.12 -10.24 -13.13
CA THR A 502 -44.50 -9.90 -12.74
C THR A 502 -44.67 -9.77 -11.22
N VAL A 503 -43.57 -9.70 -10.46
CA VAL A 503 -43.58 -9.65 -9.00
C VAL A 503 -44.40 -8.44 -8.53
N GLY A 504 -45.52 -8.72 -7.85
CA GLY A 504 -46.44 -7.73 -7.28
C GLY A 504 -47.72 -7.45 -8.07
N SER A 505 -47.86 -7.93 -9.31
CA SER A 505 -49.08 -7.72 -10.11
C SER A 505 -50.12 -8.81 -9.87
N ARG A 506 -51.10 -8.55 -8.99
CA ARG A 506 -52.34 -9.36 -8.92
C ARG A 506 -53.20 -9.06 -10.15
N GLY A 507 -53.03 -9.82 -11.24
CA GLY A 507 -53.84 -9.69 -12.45
C GLY A 507 -53.24 -10.37 -13.68
N LYS A 508 -53.93 -10.28 -14.83
CA LYS A 508 -53.33 -10.61 -16.13
C LYS A 508 -52.16 -9.65 -16.36
N GLY A 509 -50.95 -10.17 -16.51
CA GLY A 509 -49.74 -9.38 -16.73
C GLY A 509 -49.82 -8.49 -17.98
N PRO A 510 -48.82 -7.61 -18.20
CA PRO A 510 -48.82 -6.70 -19.32
C PRO A 510 -49.01 -7.45 -20.64
N LYS A 511 -49.80 -6.87 -21.55
CA LYS A 511 -49.93 -7.39 -22.92
C LYS A 511 -48.55 -7.43 -23.58
N ARG A 512 -48.35 -8.36 -24.51
CA ARG A 512 -47.09 -8.50 -25.25
C ARG A 512 -46.55 -7.21 -25.84
N ASP A 513 -47.41 -6.38 -26.42
CA ASP A 513 -47.02 -5.08 -26.98
C ASP A 513 -46.41 -4.15 -25.90
N GLU A 514 -46.96 -4.20 -24.69
CA GLU A 514 -46.45 -3.45 -23.53
C GLU A 514 -45.11 -4.03 -23.03
N GLN A 515 -44.94 -5.35 -23.11
CA GLN A 515 -43.68 -6.03 -22.76
C GLN A 515 -42.52 -5.56 -23.65
N TYR A 516 -42.71 -5.55 -24.96
CA TYR A 516 -41.72 -5.06 -25.91
C TYR A 516 -41.49 -3.55 -25.76
N ARG A 517 -42.53 -2.76 -25.45
CA ARG A 517 -42.38 -1.33 -25.15
C ARG A 517 -41.46 -1.08 -23.95
N ILE A 518 -41.62 -1.85 -22.86
CA ILE A 518 -40.76 -1.75 -21.68
C ILE A 518 -39.31 -2.13 -22.04
N MET A 519 -39.12 -3.23 -22.75
CA MET A 519 -37.81 -3.70 -23.20
C MET A 519 -37.09 -2.66 -24.07
N TRP A 520 -37.76 -2.09 -25.07
CA TRP A 520 -37.17 -1.06 -25.93
C TRP A 520 -36.81 0.22 -25.18
N ASN A 521 -37.66 0.67 -24.25
CA ASN A 521 -37.36 1.83 -23.42
C ASN A 521 -36.15 1.58 -22.50
N GLU A 522 -36.02 0.37 -21.97
CA GLU A 522 -34.87 -0.01 -21.14
C GLU A 522 -33.57 -0.06 -21.97
N LEU A 523 -33.61 -0.70 -23.15
CA LEU A 523 -32.47 -0.78 -24.06
C LEU A 523 -32.02 0.61 -24.51
N GLU A 524 -32.97 1.49 -24.85
CA GLU A 524 -32.68 2.88 -25.20
C GLU A 524 -32.07 3.65 -24.02
N THR A 525 -32.55 3.40 -22.79
CA THR A 525 -31.98 4.01 -21.59
C THR A 525 -30.53 3.61 -21.40
N LEU A 526 -30.22 2.31 -21.51
CA LEU A 526 -28.84 1.80 -21.48
C LEU A 526 -27.97 2.55 -22.50
N VAL A 527 -28.33 2.51 -23.79
CA VAL A 527 -27.51 3.09 -24.86
C VAL A 527 -27.34 4.60 -24.70
N LYS A 528 -28.40 5.33 -24.31
CA LYS A 528 -28.34 6.79 -24.07
C LYS A 528 -27.30 7.19 -23.03
N THR A 529 -27.04 6.35 -22.03
CA THR A 529 -26.01 6.64 -21.01
C THR A 529 -24.57 6.59 -21.56
N HIS A 530 -24.37 6.09 -22.78
CA HIS A 530 -23.07 5.90 -23.41
C HIS A 530 -22.84 6.73 -24.69
N VAL A 531 -23.86 7.41 -25.20
CA VAL A 531 -23.79 8.22 -26.44
C VAL A 531 -22.67 9.25 -26.44
N GLY A 532 -22.42 9.91 -25.30
CA GLY A 532 -21.36 10.91 -25.17
C GLY A 532 -19.93 10.38 -25.27
N THR A 533 -19.75 9.06 -25.43
CA THR A 533 -18.43 8.41 -25.46
C THR A 533 -17.80 8.44 -26.85
N SER A 534 -18.58 8.17 -27.92
CA SER A 534 -18.10 8.30 -29.30
C SER A 534 -19.25 8.37 -30.32
N GLU A 535 -18.99 8.87 -31.53
CA GLU A 535 -19.98 8.90 -32.62
C GLU A 535 -20.54 7.51 -32.98
N ARG A 536 -19.75 6.44 -32.76
CA ARG A 536 -20.22 5.07 -32.99
C ARG A 536 -21.29 4.63 -31.99
N HIS A 537 -21.26 5.12 -30.74
CA HIS A 537 -22.35 4.89 -29.79
C HIS A 537 -23.64 5.60 -30.23
N GLN A 538 -23.50 6.80 -30.81
CA GLN A 538 -24.63 7.54 -31.39
C GLN A 538 -25.27 6.78 -32.57
N GLN A 539 -24.47 6.17 -33.44
CA GLN A 539 -24.98 5.33 -34.54
C GLN A 539 -25.80 4.13 -34.05
N VAL A 540 -25.40 3.50 -32.93
CA VAL A 540 -26.18 2.41 -32.33
C VAL A 540 -27.52 2.92 -31.80
N LEU A 541 -27.56 4.11 -31.19
CA LEU A 541 -28.81 4.72 -30.74
C LEU A 541 -29.76 5.03 -31.92
N GLU A 542 -29.23 5.56 -33.02
CA GLU A 542 -30.01 5.86 -34.23
C GLU A 542 -30.63 4.59 -34.82
N CYS A 543 -29.89 3.48 -34.83
CA CYS A 543 -30.41 2.17 -35.23
C CYS A 543 -31.58 1.73 -34.34
N ILE A 544 -31.47 1.85 -33.02
CA ILE A 544 -32.56 1.52 -32.09
C ILE A 544 -33.79 2.39 -32.34
N ILE A 545 -33.61 3.71 -32.50
CA ILE A 545 -34.71 4.66 -32.73
C ILE A 545 -35.41 4.35 -34.06
N ALA A 546 -34.67 4.00 -35.11
CA ALA A 546 -35.24 3.65 -36.41
C ALA A 546 -36.01 2.32 -36.39
N CYS A 547 -35.58 1.37 -35.55
CA CYS A 547 -36.16 0.03 -35.46
C CYS A 547 -37.36 -0.07 -34.51
N ARG A 548 -37.44 0.76 -33.47
CA ARG A 548 -38.58 0.74 -32.53
C ARG A 548 -39.86 1.26 -33.17
N SER A 549 -40.97 0.62 -32.88
CA SER A 549 -42.31 1.10 -33.24
C SER A 549 -42.54 2.52 -32.66
N LYS A 550 -43.06 3.44 -33.50
CA LYS A 550 -43.27 4.85 -33.12
C LYS A 550 -44.22 4.96 -31.91
N PRO A 551 -43.95 5.86 -30.95
CA PRO A 551 -44.82 6.03 -29.79
C PRO A 551 -46.26 6.41 -30.20
N PRO A 552 -47.30 5.93 -29.48
CA PRO A 552 -48.71 6.13 -29.84
C PRO A 552 -49.15 7.60 -30.01
N GLU A 553 -48.48 8.55 -29.36
CA GLU A 553 -48.79 9.99 -29.48
C GLU A 553 -48.61 10.52 -30.91
N GLU A 554 -47.69 9.95 -31.69
CA GLU A 554 -47.45 10.34 -33.09
C GLU A 554 -48.49 9.71 -34.04
N GLU A 555 -48.98 8.51 -33.71
CA GLU A 555 -50.09 7.84 -34.39
C GLU A 555 -51.44 8.54 -34.13
N GLU A 556 -51.69 8.99 -32.88
CA GLU A 556 -52.89 9.75 -32.55
C GLU A 556 -52.92 11.12 -33.23
N ARG A 557 -51.77 11.81 -33.35
CA ARG A 557 -51.67 13.05 -34.13
C ARG A 557 -51.98 12.83 -35.61
N LYS A 558 -51.53 11.72 -36.21
CA LYS A 558 -51.87 11.36 -37.60
C LYS A 558 -53.33 10.94 -37.77
N LYS A 559 -53.94 10.24 -36.80
CA LYS A 559 -55.38 9.91 -36.80
C LYS A 559 -56.25 11.16 -36.63
N ARG A 560 -55.83 12.13 -35.81
CA ARG A 560 -56.50 13.44 -35.68
C ARG A 560 -56.36 14.31 -36.94
N GLY A 561 -55.23 14.23 -37.64
CA GLY A 561 -55.01 14.88 -38.94
C GLY A 561 -55.93 14.31 -40.04
N ARG A 562 -55.96 12.98 -40.19
CA ARG A 562 -56.81 12.30 -41.18
C ARG A 562 -58.32 12.50 -40.97
N LYS A 563 -58.76 12.59 -39.71
CA LYS A 563 -60.18 12.86 -39.37
C LYS A 563 -60.60 14.32 -39.63
N ARG A 564 -59.64 15.24 -39.84
CA ARG A 564 -59.89 16.62 -40.25
C ARG A 564 -60.00 16.73 -41.78
N GLU A 565 -59.13 16.05 -42.52
CA GLU A 565 -59.21 16.02 -44.00
C GLU A 565 -60.48 15.34 -44.52
N ASP A 566 -60.91 14.21 -43.94
CA ASP A 566 -62.15 13.52 -44.36
C ASP A 566 -63.45 14.30 -44.04
N LYS A 567 -63.37 15.36 -43.23
CA LYS A 567 -64.54 16.18 -42.85
C LYS A 567 -64.64 17.49 -43.63
N GLU A 568 -63.59 17.91 -44.35
CA GLU A 568 -63.62 19.09 -45.22
C GLU A 568 -64.12 18.77 -46.64
N ASP A 569 -63.97 17.53 -47.12
CA ASP A 569 -64.36 17.14 -48.49
C ASP A 569 -65.87 16.84 -48.69
N LYS A 570 -66.68 16.94 -47.62
CA LYS A 570 -68.13 16.63 -47.64
C LYS A 570 -69.06 17.81 -47.38
N THR A 571 -68.54 19.04 -47.38
CA THR A 571 -69.34 20.24 -47.04
C THR A 571 -69.19 21.41 -48.03
N GLU A 572 -68.80 21.15 -49.28
CA GLU A 572 -68.96 22.09 -50.39
C GLU A 572 -70.04 21.63 -51.38
N LYS A 573 -71.31 21.67 -50.97
CA LYS A 573 -72.50 21.82 -51.83
C LYS A 573 -73.78 21.81 -50.98
N ASN A 574 -74.09 22.96 -50.39
CA ASN A 574 -75.43 23.57 -50.41
C ASN A 574 -75.51 24.73 -49.41
N GLY A 575 -75.99 25.87 -49.92
CA GLY A 575 -76.93 26.71 -49.20
C GLY A 575 -76.39 27.75 -48.22
N LYS A 576 -76.17 28.97 -48.74
CA LYS A 576 -76.56 30.24 -48.09
C LYS A 576 -78.01 30.08 -47.57
N GLU A 577 -78.42 30.45 -46.37
CA GLU A 577 -78.39 31.72 -45.63
C GLU A 577 -78.72 31.39 -44.16
N LEU A 578 -78.02 31.96 -43.18
CA LEU A 578 -78.62 32.88 -42.21
C LEU A 578 -77.54 33.46 -41.30
N GLU A 579 -77.54 34.78 -41.25
CA GLU A 579 -76.75 35.67 -40.43
C GLU A 579 -77.07 35.46 -38.94
N GLU A 580 -76.06 35.51 -38.07
CA GLU A 580 -75.98 36.60 -37.09
C GLU A 580 -74.57 36.72 -36.47
N LYS A 581 -73.99 37.89 -36.71
CA LYS A 581 -73.09 38.67 -35.83
C LYS A 581 -71.65 38.20 -35.66
N MET A 582 -70.94 38.55 -36.71
CA MET A 582 -69.58 39.06 -36.80
C MET A 582 -69.25 40.18 -35.79
N TRP A 583 -68.00 40.12 -35.31
CA TRP A 583 -67.09 41.20 -34.88
C TRP A 583 -67.36 41.99 -33.60
N THR A 584 -66.38 41.92 -32.69
CA THR A 584 -65.13 42.71 -32.68
C THR A 584 -64.09 41.98 -31.82
N GLN A 585 -62.78 42.09 -31.94
CA GLN A 585 -61.82 42.50 -32.97
C GLN A 585 -60.47 42.04 -32.38
N ASP A 586 -59.63 41.47 -33.22
CA ASP A 586 -58.26 41.08 -32.91
C ASP A 586 -57.35 42.25 -32.49
N SER A 587 -56.28 41.85 -31.82
CA SER A 587 -54.91 42.40 -31.93
C SER A 587 -54.39 43.25 -30.77
N ASP A 588 -53.67 42.51 -29.91
CA ASP A 588 -52.26 42.75 -29.54
C ASP A 588 -51.91 43.87 -28.54
N ARG A 589 -51.53 43.48 -27.32
CA ARG A 589 -50.14 43.08 -27.00
C ARG A 589 -49.98 42.62 -25.55
N LEU A 590 -49.69 41.33 -25.39
CA LEU A 590 -48.60 40.72 -24.61
C LEU A 590 -48.20 41.36 -23.25
N LYS A 591 -48.49 40.67 -22.13
CA LYS A 591 -47.52 40.05 -21.20
C LYS A 591 -48.16 39.67 -19.85
N GLY A 592 -47.79 38.49 -19.35
CA GLY A 592 -47.47 38.31 -17.92
C GLY A 592 -48.55 37.71 -17.02
N ALA A 593 -48.52 36.38 -16.92
CA ALA A 593 -48.60 35.55 -15.70
C ALA A 593 -49.27 36.07 -14.40
N MET A 594 -50.03 35.13 -13.81
CA MET A 594 -50.12 34.81 -12.38
C MET A 594 -51.30 35.41 -11.60
N GLU A 595 -52.38 34.65 -11.53
CA GLU A 595 -53.53 34.76 -10.61
C GLU A 595 -54.11 33.33 -10.50
N ARG A 596 -54.60 32.78 -9.38
CA ARG A 596 -54.95 33.23 -8.03
C ARG A 596 -55.12 31.96 -7.20
N GLU A 597 -54.59 31.94 -5.98
CA GLU A 597 -55.00 31.01 -4.91
C GLU A 597 -56.00 31.73 -3.98
N LYS A 598 -57.13 31.06 -3.69
CA LYS A 598 -58.02 31.16 -2.52
C LYS A 598 -59.27 30.31 -2.84
N GLU A 599 -59.75 29.38 -2.02
CA GLU A 599 -60.29 29.43 -0.65
C GLU A 599 -60.40 27.97 -0.11
N ASP A 600 -60.06 27.68 1.16
CA ASP A 600 -60.94 27.36 2.32
C ASP A 600 -61.96 26.20 2.10
N GLN A 601 -62.32 25.26 2.98
CA GLN A 601 -62.14 24.92 4.42
C GLN A 601 -62.88 23.57 4.68
N SER A 602 -62.52 22.81 5.73
CA SER A 602 -63.37 21.92 6.60
C SER A 602 -62.48 20.88 7.33
N GLU A 603 -62.16 21.07 8.62
CA GLU A 603 -62.87 20.59 9.84
C GLU A 603 -63.01 19.05 9.90
N SER A 604 -62.26 18.28 10.72
CA SER A 604 -62.10 18.17 12.20
C SER A 604 -62.98 17.08 12.81
N GLU A 605 -62.40 16.11 13.53
CA GLU A 605 -63.00 15.51 14.73
C GLU A 605 -61.92 14.98 15.70
N VAL A 606 -62.18 15.20 17.00
CA VAL A 606 -61.31 15.04 18.17
C VAL A 606 -62.04 14.16 19.18
N ILE A 607 -61.37 13.17 19.77
CA ILE A 607 -61.70 12.58 21.10
C ILE A 607 -60.35 12.15 21.74
N LYS A 608 -59.67 12.98 22.55
CA LYS A 608 -59.66 13.09 24.04
C LYS A 608 -59.57 11.77 24.82
N ASP A 609 -58.41 11.51 25.44
CA ASP A 609 -58.27 11.43 26.91
C ASP A 609 -56.79 11.54 27.37
N SER A 610 -56.57 12.23 28.49
CA SER A 610 -55.31 12.68 29.12
C SER A 610 -54.75 11.67 30.14
N PRO A 611 -53.79 11.99 31.05
CA PRO A 611 -52.49 12.68 30.95
C PRO A 611 -51.35 11.91 31.69
N ASP A 612 -50.12 11.88 31.18
CA ASP A 612 -48.92 11.95 32.06
C ASP A 612 -47.65 12.28 31.25
N SER A 613 -47.20 13.54 31.27
CA SER A 613 -45.78 13.96 31.17
C SER A 613 -45.66 15.49 31.04
N PRO A 614 -44.68 16.12 31.72
CA PRO A 614 -44.54 17.57 31.81
C PRO A 614 -43.91 18.22 30.57
N GLU A 615 -44.21 19.51 30.37
CA GLU A 615 -43.72 20.37 29.29
C GLU A 615 -42.19 20.62 29.32
N PRO A 616 -41.53 20.79 28.16
CA PRO A 616 -40.10 21.08 28.09
C PRO A 616 -39.78 22.58 28.17
N PHE A 617 -38.83 22.93 29.04
CA PHE A 617 -38.23 24.27 29.11
C PHE A 617 -37.15 24.48 28.03
N ASN A 618 -37.39 25.51 27.21
CA ASN A 618 -36.46 26.50 26.64
C ASN A 618 -35.19 26.10 25.86
N LYS A 619 -35.23 26.51 24.58
CA LYS A 619 -34.21 27.26 23.80
C LYS A 619 -32.80 26.66 23.71
N LYS A 620 -32.49 26.08 22.54
CA LYS A 620 -31.14 26.12 21.96
C LYS A 620 -31.15 26.91 20.64
N PRO A 621 -30.10 27.68 20.32
CA PRO A 621 -30.11 28.67 19.25
C PRO A 621 -30.01 28.02 17.88
N ARG A 622 -30.71 28.60 16.89
CA ARG A 622 -30.50 28.36 15.46
C ARG A 622 -29.07 28.76 15.10
N LEU A 623 -28.24 27.79 14.69
CA LEU A 623 -27.04 28.06 13.90
C LEU A 623 -27.48 28.22 12.45
N ALA A 624 -27.14 29.37 11.88
CA ALA A 624 -27.39 29.73 10.50
C ALA A 624 -26.77 28.67 9.57
N THR A 625 -27.60 28.14 8.68
CA THR A 625 -27.14 27.36 7.53
C THR A 625 -26.46 28.35 6.58
N GLU A 626 -25.13 28.40 6.58
CA GLU A 626 -24.40 29.02 5.48
C GLU A 626 -24.68 28.22 4.20
N GLU A 627 -25.10 28.95 3.17
CA GLU A 627 -25.38 28.43 1.84
C GLU A 627 -24.12 27.76 1.28
N ILE A 628 -24.14 26.43 1.25
CA ILE A 628 -23.23 25.64 0.45
C ILE A 628 -23.50 26.03 -1.01
N GLN A 629 -22.49 26.62 -1.67
CA GLN A 629 -22.51 26.86 -3.11
C GLN A 629 -22.95 25.58 -3.84
N PRO A 630 -23.88 25.66 -4.81
CA PRO A 630 -24.34 24.46 -5.50
C PRO A 630 -23.16 23.88 -6.28
N LEU A 631 -22.79 22.64 -5.92
CA LEU A 631 -21.97 21.77 -6.75
C LEU A 631 -22.50 21.80 -8.18
N GLU A 632 -21.65 22.06 -9.17
CA GLU A 632 -22.02 21.96 -10.58
C GLU A 632 -22.71 20.62 -10.81
N LYS A 633 -24.01 20.68 -11.12
CA LYS A 633 -24.79 19.49 -11.50
C LYS A 633 -24.18 18.93 -12.78
N SER A 634 -23.40 17.86 -12.66
CA SER A 634 -23.03 17.04 -13.81
C SER A 634 -24.33 16.61 -14.50
N LYS A 635 -24.59 17.14 -15.70
CA LYS A 635 -25.79 16.84 -16.51
C LYS A 635 -25.69 15.44 -17.14
N GLY A 636 -25.55 14.40 -16.32
CA GLY A 636 -25.44 13.02 -16.76
C GLY A 636 -26.05 12.02 -15.76
N PRO A 637 -26.43 10.82 -16.21
CA PRO A 637 -26.93 9.76 -15.33
C PRO A 637 -25.87 9.37 -14.30
N VAL A 638 -26.27 9.28 -13.02
CA VAL A 638 -25.35 8.96 -11.92
C VAL A 638 -25.11 7.45 -11.87
N SER A 639 -23.85 7.02 -12.04
CA SER A 639 -23.48 5.60 -12.01
C SER A 639 -23.54 5.00 -10.60
N LEU A 640 -23.72 3.67 -10.49
CA LEU A 640 -23.70 2.95 -9.21
C LEU A 640 -22.37 3.18 -8.46
N PHE A 641 -21.26 3.21 -9.20
CA PHE A 641 -19.96 3.56 -8.64
C PHE A 641 -19.99 4.95 -7.98
N SER A 642 -20.51 5.96 -8.67
CA SER A 642 -20.63 7.32 -8.13
C SER A 642 -21.54 7.40 -6.90
N LEU A 643 -22.68 6.70 -6.92
CA LEU A 643 -23.58 6.61 -5.76
C LEU A 643 -22.89 6.00 -4.55
N TRP A 644 -22.16 4.89 -4.75
CA TRP A 644 -21.41 4.22 -3.71
C TRP A 644 -20.28 5.10 -3.18
N THR A 645 -19.47 5.70 -4.06
CA THR A 645 -18.37 6.61 -3.68
C THR A 645 -18.89 7.81 -2.88
N ASN A 646 -19.99 8.43 -3.31
CA ASN A 646 -20.61 9.55 -2.59
C ASN A 646 -21.10 9.12 -1.20
N ARG A 647 -21.77 7.97 -1.10
CA ARG A 647 -22.25 7.43 0.18
C ARG A 647 -21.10 7.13 1.14
N ILE A 648 -20.03 6.49 0.66
CA ILE A 648 -18.85 6.19 1.47
C ILE A 648 -18.15 7.47 1.90
N THR A 649 -17.98 8.44 1.00
CA THR A 649 -17.37 9.74 1.31
C THR A 649 -18.18 10.48 2.37
N GLN A 650 -19.52 10.49 2.25
CA GLN A 650 -20.40 11.09 3.25
C GLN A 650 -20.34 10.34 4.59
N ALA A 651 -20.36 9.01 4.59
CA ALA A 651 -20.23 8.22 5.82
C ALA A 651 -18.87 8.46 6.51
N ASN A 652 -17.78 8.53 5.75
CA ASN A 652 -16.45 8.84 6.26
C ASN A 652 -16.37 10.27 6.80
N SER A 653 -17.00 11.24 6.13
CA SER A 653 -17.06 12.63 6.60
C SER A 653 -17.78 12.77 7.94
N ARG A 654 -18.73 11.87 8.26
CA ARG A 654 -19.43 11.84 9.56
C ARG A 654 -18.62 11.16 10.67
N LYS A 655 -17.68 10.27 10.32
CA LYS A 655 -16.81 9.56 11.26
C LYS A 655 -15.55 10.34 11.65
N HIS A 656 -15.21 11.38 10.89
CA HIS A 656 -14.11 12.28 11.19
C HIS A 656 -14.67 13.64 11.63
N GLN A 657 -14.29 14.12 12.81
CA GLN A 657 -14.43 15.55 13.10
C GLN A 657 -13.63 16.31 12.03
N GLU A 658 -14.32 17.18 11.29
CA GLU A 658 -13.68 18.02 10.30
C GLU A 658 -12.61 18.89 10.97
N PHE A 659 -11.44 18.99 10.35
CA PHE A 659 -10.34 19.76 10.90
C PHE A 659 -10.78 21.22 11.05
N ALA A 660 -10.85 21.74 12.29
CA ALA A 660 -11.40 23.07 12.58
C ALA A 660 -10.79 24.20 11.73
N GLY A 661 -9.50 24.11 11.39
CA GLY A 661 -8.86 25.10 10.53
C GLY A 661 -9.36 25.12 9.08
N ARG A 662 -9.98 24.05 8.58
CA ARG A 662 -10.61 24.01 7.24
C ARG A 662 -11.95 24.73 7.20
N ILE A 663 -12.72 24.65 8.30
CA ILE A 663 -13.99 25.35 8.47
C ILE A 663 -13.79 26.88 8.37
N ASN A 664 -12.65 27.37 8.84
CA ASN A 664 -12.32 28.80 8.84
C ASN A 664 -11.31 29.20 7.75
N SER A 665 -11.07 28.34 6.74
CA SER A 665 -10.06 28.60 5.71
C SER A 665 -10.63 29.34 4.50
N VAL A 666 -9.91 30.35 4.02
CA VAL A 666 -10.12 30.91 2.68
C VAL A 666 -9.28 30.09 1.69
N ASN A 667 -9.89 29.60 0.61
CA ASN A 667 -9.23 28.79 -0.43
C ASN A 667 -8.62 27.45 0.04
N ASN A 668 -9.26 26.72 0.97
CA ASN A 668 -8.77 25.42 1.47
C ASN A 668 -7.38 25.47 2.14
N LYS A 669 -6.88 26.67 2.49
CA LYS A 669 -5.63 26.87 3.22
C LYS A 669 -5.94 27.42 4.62
N ALA A 670 -5.76 26.57 5.63
CA ALA A 670 -5.88 26.97 7.02
C ALA A 670 -4.57 27.62 7.48
N GLU A 671 -4.58 28.88 7.88
CA GLU A 671 -3.43 29.48 8.57
C GLU A 671 -3.29 28.86 9.97
N LEU A 672 -2.15 28.23 10.23
CA LEU A 672 -1.81 27.70 11.54
C LEU A 672 -0.99 28.74 12.31
N TYR A 673 -1.18 28.80 13.62
CA TYR A 673 -0.43 29.69 14.52
C TYR A 673 -0.60 31.19 14.27
N GLN A 674 -1.84 31.65 14.06
CA GLN A 674 -2.12 33.09 13.98
C GLN A 674 -1.56 33.85 15.21
N HIS A 675 -1.60 33.21 16.38
CA HIS A 675 -1.07 33.72 17.66
C HIS A 675 0.47 33.79 17.72
N LEU A 676 1.21 33.07 16.85
CA LEU A 676 2.69 33.18 16.76
C LEU A 676 3.13 34.23 15.75
N LYS A 677 2.23 34.70 14.86
CA LYS A 677 2.52 35.91 14.06
C LYS A 677 2.53 37.16 14.96
N ASP A 678 1.75 37.15 16.04
CA ASP A 678 1.68 38.26 17.00
C ASP A 678 2.92 38.36 17.90
N GLU A 679 3.69 37.28 18.10
CA GLU A 679 4.92 37.32 18.93
C GLU A 679 6.21 37.66 18.17
N ASN A 680 6.20 37.62 16.83
CA ASN A 680 7.38 37.94 16.01
C ASN A 680 7.24 39.25 15.20
N GLY A 681 6.32 40.13 15.61
CA GLY A 681 6.19 41.48 15.07
C GLY A 681 7.29 42.39 15.61
N LEU A 682 8.24 42.76 14.75
CA LEU A 682 9.10 43.93 14.94
C LEU A 682 8.23 45.17 15.19
N ASP A 683 8.12 45.57 16.45
CA ASP A 683 7.39 46.77 16.85
C ASP A 683 8.32 47.99 16.72
N VAL A 684 8.17 48.74 15.63
CA VAL A 684 8.71 50.11 15.50
C VAL A 684 7.53 51.08 15.52
N HIS A 685 7.33 51.64 16.71
CA HIS A 685 6.75 52.94 17.05
C HIS A 685 5.31 53.33 16.65
N GLU A 686 4.54 53.60 17.72
CA GLU A 686 3.64 54.75 17.97
C GLU A 686 2.51 55.08 16.99
N ASN A 687 1.25 54.87 17.43
CA ASN A 687 0.45 55.92 18.08
C ASN A 687 -0.99 55.47 18.39
N GLY A 688 -1.40 55.66 19.65
CA GLY A 688 -2.71 56.28 19.95
C GLY A 688 -3.96 55.40 20.16
N LYS A 689 -4.41 55.41 21.41
CA LYS A 689 -5.82 55.33 21.91
C LYS A 689 -6.48 53.96 22.12
N ALA A 690 -6.22 53.46 23.33
CA ALA A 690 -7.17 53.18 24.43
C ALA A 690 -8.54 52.51 24.16
N THR A 691 -8.74 51.43 24.93
CA THR A 691 -10.00 50.91 25.56
C THR A 691 -11.07 50.37 24.61
N ARG A 692 -11.63 49.17 24.83
CA ARG A 692 -12.07 48.56 26.09
C ARG A 692 -12.24 47.06 25.94
#